data_AF-A0AAN7YXP7-F1
#
_entry.id   AF-A0AAN7YXP7-F1
#
_cell.length_a   1.000
_cell.length_b   1.000
_cell.length_c   1.000
_cell.angle_alpha   90.00
_cell.angle_beta   90.00
_cell.angle_gamma   90.00
#
_symmetry.space_group_name_H-M   'P 1'
#
loop_
_entity.id
_entity.type
_entity.pdbx_description
1 polymer ?
#
loop_
_entity_poly.entity_id
_entity_poly.type
_entity_poly.pdbx_seq_one_letter_code
_entity_poly.pdbx_strand_id
1 'polypeptide(L)'
;MIKLILSLIFLIICCKINPSESFKMITLITGPSSDLGFNNMINQGRISVAKAMSIEDSKIYIVSGRNQTYALLLPLVQNDDIDLVICSSQDHADACKDIATLYIDSPTIKTQFLVRGSGAATKNLIQITYNYASVNYISGMFAGLQTKKNKIGFLSPGAAANNNDSFVYAFWIGAKQVNPDIKFYYYNIGSYLDQDKTIAATQDLIDIYDCDVIADTLDDFSAGNVAIQRGQYALGTNGFPQRDVYGENVIFSYAYNWTKYFLPIAGSVANGTIPGKWYADFNVQDNYNFYNLNFGFEVSNNTKKLLIDKSHELANKTRSKHPYYCNEYMEAYTLKYNLTRQANTVNCISTAAFFSINQPVGDMIYLGNYEIRLSKIELSSSVQKGFSIASGVLIAIVILMMIGIVLFKDTPSIRSASPIFLNFSLIGGIIIYIGIIVWVGPISTHQCNARFWLVTLGFSTLIGSLVVKNFRIWLIFDNPELKAIKITNYQLFPWVGLCLVINIVLMAILTSVGDLKAIDAQGIDSLGKYEYMTICKMNYSGASTLYTILAYFAALLLVGVFVSWKIRIVDIEEFNESKAIANTLYAVSFCLFVIVPLMISPQERQSETIILCVAGLFITTAALLIVFIPKFWRVFIYGKEGTNDMFKQKKSSSVATARAESASKNSSGGVHSGGPKTNRRGNIVSGDFTDDSESSLSEPNKANNPDGTINVTAGAVLAEFTDDTVSEFDENEVVESPSQE
;
A
#
# COMPACT_ATOMS: atom_id res chain seq x y z
N MET A 1 -55.80 42.93 1.68
CA MET A 1 -55.96 43.14 0.22
C MET A 1 -54.64 43.59 -0.44
N ILE A 2 -54.14 44.82 -0.23
CA ILE A 2 -52.93 45.34 -0.93
C ILE A 2 -51.69 44.42 -0.84
N LYS A 3 -51.36 43.85 0.33
CA LYS A 3 -50.26 42.86 0.45
C LYS A 3 -50.46 41.60 -0.40
N LEU A 4 -51.70 41.15 -0.55
CA LEU A 4 -52.04 39.99 -1.40
C LEU A 4 -51.91 40.33 -2.89
N ILE A 5 -52.32 41.55 -3.27
CA ILE A 5 -52.17 42.07 -4.64
C ILE A 5 -50.69 42.24 -5.00
N LEU A 6 -49.86 42.80 -4.11
CA LEU A 6 -48.40 42.86 -4.30
C LEU A 6 -47.78 41.45 -4.40
N SER A 7 -48.22 40.49 -3.57
CA SER A 7 -47.76 39.11 -3.65
C SER A 7 -48.16 38.44 -4.98
N LEU A 8 -49.37 38.68 -5.49
CA LEU A 8 -49.81 38.18 -6.79
C LEU A 8 -49.07 38.87 -7.94
N ILE A 9 -48.83 40.17 -7.88
CA ILE A 9 -48.07 40.91 -8.91
C ILE A 9 -46.63 40.39 -8.98
N PHE A 10 -45.99 40.14 -7.83
CA PHE A 10 -44.66 39.51 -7.79
C PHE A 10 -44.68 38.10 -8.40
N LEU A 11 -45.70 37.29 -8.08
CA LEU A 11 -45.89 35.96 -8.68
C LEU A 11 -46.11 36.02 -10.20
N ILE A 12 -46.93 36.95 -10.68
CA ILE A 12 -47.29 37.13 -12.10
C ILE A 12 -46.10 37.67 -12.91
N ILE A 13 -45.22 38.46 -12.31
CA ILE A 13 -43.95 38.88 -12.91
C ILE A 13 -42.99 37.69 -13.04
N CYS A 14 -42.92 36.79 -12.04
CA CYS A 14 -42.15 35.54 -12.15
C CYS A 14 -42.77 34.53 -13.14
N CYS A 15 -44.09 34.44 -13.24
CA CYS A 15 -44.80 33.50 -14.12
C CYS A 15 -44.82 33.89 -15.62
N LYS A 16 -44.01 34.88 -16.05
CA LYS A 16 -43.75 35.18 -17.47
C LYS A 16 -42.31 34.95 -17.90
N ILE A 17 -41.55 34.16 -17.14
CA ILE A 17 -40.29 33.58 -17.62
C ILE A 17 -40.64 32.38 -18.52
N ASN A 18 -40.82 32.63 -19.81
CA ASN A 18 -40.56 31.62 -20.84
C ASN A 18 -39.11 31.83 -21.29
N PRO A 19 -38.16 30.94 -20.94
CA PRO A 19 -36.87 30.93 -21.61
C PRO A 19 -37.10 30.65 -23.10
N SER A 20 -36.63 31.54 -23.97
CA SER A 20 -36.43 31.20 -25.37
C SER A 20 -35.17 30.33 -25.43
N GLU A 21 -35.33 29.09 -25.91
CA GLU A 21 -34.28 28.05 -25.92
C GLU A 21 -33.95 27.50 -24.51
N SER A 22 -33.36 26.30 -24.46
CA SER A 22 -33.15 25.57 -23.20
C SER A 22 -31.94 26.09 -22.42
N PHE A 23 -32.20 27.05 -21.53
CA PHE A 23 -31.20 27.66 -20.65
C PHE A 23 -30.28 26.62 -19.99
N LYS A 24 -28.97 26.69 -20.24
CA LYS A 24 -27.99 25.71 -19.74
C LYS A 24 -27.21 26.25 -18.55
N MET A 25 -27.13 25.47 -17.48
CA MET A 25 -26.48 25.88 -16.23
C MET A 25 -25.43 24.86 -15.77
N ILE A 26 -24.16 25.27 -15.73
CA ILE A 26 -23.07 24.49 -15.14
C ILE A 26 -22.83 24.98 -13.71
N THR A 27 -22.61 24.04 -12.77
CA THR A 27 -22.12 24.35 -11.41
C THR A 27 -20.82 23.61 -11.13
N LEU A 28 -19.84 24.32 -10.57
CA LEU A 28 -18.56 23.75 -10.13
C LEU A 28 -18.53 23.66 -8.61
N ILE A 29 -18.09 22.53 -8.07
CA ILE A 29 -17.86 22.27 -6.63
C ILE A 29 -16.47 21.65 -6.43
N THR A 30 -15.88 21.83 -5.25
CA THR A 30 -14.52 21.36 -4.94
C THR A 30 -14.49 19.98 -4.27
N GLY A 31 -15.51 19.67 -3.46
CA GLY A 31 -15.70 18.39 -2.79
C GLY A 31 -16.89 17.58 -3.34
N PRO A 32 -17.16 16.39 -2.78
CA PRO A 32 -18.35 15.62 -3.12
C PRO A 32 -19.61 16.32 -2.57
N SER A 33 -20.71 16.29 -3.34
CA SER A 33 -21.99 16.88 -2.89
C SER A 33 -22.69 16.10 -1.76
N SER A 34 -22.07 15.03 -1.25
CA SER A 34 -22.49 14.24 -0.09
C SER A 34 -21.76 14.64 1.21
N ASP A 35 -21.03 15.75 1.23
CA ASP A 35 -20.27 16.25 2.40
C ASP A 35 -21.13 16.62 3.63
N LEU A 36 -22.44 16.81 3.44
CA LEU A 36 -23.37 17.39 4.43
C LEU A 36 -22.87 18.75 4.96
N GLY A 37 -22.31 19.55 4.03
CA GLY A 37 -21.72 20.85 4.28
C GLY A 37 -21.80 21.77 3.05
N PHE A 38 -20.68 22.40 2.68
CA PHE A 38 -20.66 23.47 1.68
C PHE A 38 -21.08 23.00 0.28
N ASN A 39 -20.52 21.89 -0.21
CA ASN A 39 -20.72 21.41 -1.56
C ASN A 39 -22.13 20.82 -1.75
N ASN A 40 -22.69 20.17 -0.71
CA ASN A 40 -24.11 19.78 -0.68
C ASN A 40 -25.00 21.02 -0.87
N MET A 41 -24.79 22.08 -0.09
CA MET A 41 -25.69 23.24 -0.09
C MET A 41 -25.59 24.10 -1.37
N ILE A 42 -24.42 24.11 -2.03
CA ILE A 42 -24.29 24.63 -3.39
C ILE A 42 -25.14 23.80 -4.39
N ASN A 43 -25.09 22.48 -4.30
CA ASN A 43 -25.91 21.59 -5.14
C ASN A 43 -27.41 21.73 -4.84
N GLN A 44 -27.84 21.91 -3.58
CA GLN A 44 -29.23 22.22 -3.23
C GLN A 44 -29.69 23.55 -3.84
N GLY A 45 -28.81 24.57 -3.85
CA GLY A 45 -29.05 25.83 -4.56
C GLY A 45 -29.29 25.60 -6.05
N ARG A 46 -28.39 24.88 -6.71
CA ARG A 46 -28.50 24.50 -8.15
C ARG A 46 -29.82 23.76 -8.44
N ILE A 47 -30.14 22.71 -7.67
CA ILE A 47 -31.36 21.91 -7.84
C ILE A 47 -32.61 22.78 -7.65
N SER A 48 -32.61 23.66 -6.65
CA SER A 48 -33.74 24.57 -6.38
C SER A 48 -33.96 25.55 -7.53
N VAL A 49 -32.88 26.11 -8.10
CA VAL A 49 -32.97 27.00 -9.28
C VAL A 49 -33.45 26.25 -10.50
N ALA A 50 -32.87 25.07 -10.78
CA ALA A 50 -33.26 24.27 -11.93
C ALA A 50 -34.75 23.89 -11.89
N LYS A 51 -35.26 23.48 -10.72
CA LYS A 51 -36.68 23.20 -10.50
C LYS A 51 -37.57 24.45 -10.59
N ALA A 52 -37.09 25.61 -10.13
CA ALA A 52 -37.88 26.86 -10.15
C ALA A 52 -37.95 27.53 -11.53
N MET A 53 -36.97 27.27 -12.41
CA MET A 53 -36.91 27.81 -13.77
C MET A 53 -37.18 26.77 -14.87
N SER A 54 -37.51 25.52 -14.50
CA SER A 54 -37.68 24.39 -15.43
C SER A 54 -36.46 24.14 -16.34
N ILE A 55 -35.25 24.23 -15.77
CA ILE A 55 -34.00 23.96 -16.47
C ILE A 55 -33.72 22.45 -16.48
N GLU A 56 -33.68 21.86 -17.68
CA GLU A 56 -33.33 20.45 -17.88
C GLU A 56 -31.80 20.24 -17.95
N ASP A 57 -31.06 21.05 -18.73
CA ASP A 57 -29.59 20.97 -18.80
C ASP A 57 -28.93 21.72 -17.63
N SER A 58 -29.00 21.11 -16.44
CA SER A 58 -28.25 21.54 -15.26
C SER A 58 -27.16 20.53 -14.90
N LYS A 59 -25.94 20.77 -15.40
CA LYS A 59 -24.74 19.97 -15.14
C LYS A 59 -24.04 20.39 -13.83
N ILE A 60 -23.35 19.45 -13.18
CA ILE A 60 -22.49 19.71 -12.02
C ILE A 60 -21.18 18.93 -12.16
N TYR A 61 -20.05 19.58 -11.85
CA TYR A 61 -18.71 18.99 -11.92
C TYR A 61 -17.95 19.20 -10.62
N ILE A 62 -17.20 18.17 -10.20
CA ILE A 62 -16.25 18.24 -9.09
C ILE A 62 -14.88 18.55 -9.69
N VAL A 63 -14.29 19.69 -9.32
CA VAL A 63 -12.96 20.14 -9.79
C VAL A 63 -12.33 21.07 -8.76
N SER A 64 -11.00 21.04 -8.61
CA SER A 64 -10.27 21.95 -7.71
C SER A 64 -9.00 22.50 -8.40
N GLY A 65 -8.59 23.69 -7.99
CA GLY A 65 -7.47 24.42 -8.55
C GLY A 65 -7.71 25.02 -9.94
N ARG A 66 -7.00 26.12 -10.21
CA ARG A 66 -7.13 26.91 -11.44
C ARG A 66 -6.94 26.09 -12.71
N ASN A 67 -5.88 25.28 -12.79
CA ASN A 67 -5.50 24.62 -14.04
C ASN A 67 -6.49 23.52 -14.47
N GLN A 68 -6.98 22.70 -13.52
CA GLN A 68 -8.01 21.70 -13.83
C GLN A 68 -9.33 22.37 -14.21
N THR A 69 -9.74 23.40 -13.46
CA THR A 69 -10.93 24.19 -13.75
C THR A 69 -10.88 24.79 -15.15
N TYR A 70 -9.76 25.40 -15.54
CA TYR A 70 -9.59 26.00 -16.86
C TYR A 70 -9.62 24.96 -17.99
N ALA A 71 -8.93 23.82 -17.81
CA ALA A 71 -8.89 22.75 -18.80
C ALA A 71 -10.24 22.05 -19.01
N LEU A 72 -11.07 21.93 -17.96
CA LEU A 72 -12.43 21.43 -18.04
C LEU A 72 -13.37 22.45 -18.70
N LEU A 73 -13.32 23.71 -18.25
CA LEU A 73 -14.35 24.70 -18.54
C LEU A 73 -14.18 25.37 -19.91
N LEU A 74 -12.94 25.59 -20.36
CA LEU A 74 -12.68 26.24 -21.67
C LEU A 74 -13.31 25.49 -22.85
N PRO A 75 -13.11 24.16 -23.05
CA PRO A 75 -13.72 23.46 -24.18
C PRO A 75 -15.25 23.36 -24.04
N LEU A 76 -15.80 23.35 -22.82
CA LEU A 76 -17.25 23.40 -22.63
C LEU A 76 -17.80 24.75 -23.11
N VAL A 77 -17.22 25.87 -22.67
CA VAL A 77 -17.63 27.24 -23.09
C VAL A 77 -17.41 27.51 -24.59
N GLN A 78 -16.52 26.75 -25.25
CA GLN A 78 -16.27 26.86 -26.69
C GLN A 78 -17.24 26.06 -27.56
N ASN A 79 -17.77 24.93 -27.06
CA ASN A 79 -18.55 23.97 -27.86
C ASN A 79 -20.02 23.86 -27.42
N ASP A 80 -20.30 23.93 -26.12
CA ASP A 80 -21.65 24.04 -25.56
C ASP A 80 -21.99 25.53 -25.40
N ASP A 81 -23.06 26.02 -26.04
CA ASP A 81 -23.58 27.36 -25.79
C ASP A 81 -24.23 27.43 -24.40
N ILE A 82 -23.48 27.85 -23.39
CA ILE A 82 -23.85 27.83 -21.96
C ILE A 82 -24.25 29.23 -21.51
N ASP A 83 -25.41 29.37 -20.87
CA ASP A 83 -25.88 30.66 -20.32
C ASP A 83 -25.15 31.05 -19.03
N LEU A 84 -25.05 30.13 -18.06
CA LEU A 84 -24.55 30.41 -16.72
C LEU A 84 -23.61 29.33 -16.18
N VAL A 85 -22.43 29.76 -15.72
CA VAL A 85 -21.48 28.93 -14.96
C VAL A 85 -21.37 29.45 -13.53
N ILE A 86 -21.67 28.60 -12.55
CA ILE A 86 -21.56 28.88 -11.12
C ILE A 86 -20.22 28.35 -10.59
N CYS A 87 -19.25 29.26 -10.41
CA CYS A 87 -17.93 29.00 -9.87
C CYS A 87 -17.93 29.23 -8.35
N SER A 88 -18.35 28.21 -7.59
CA SER A 88 -18.71 28.35 -6.16
C SER A 88 -17.54 28.58 -5.19
N SER A 89 -16.38 27.95 -5.44
CA SER A 89 -15.17 28.07 -4.62
C SER A 89 -14.19 29.12 -5.13
N GLN A 90 -13.26 29.55 -4.26
CA GLN A 90 -12.13 30.42 -4.64
C GLN A 90 -11.18 29.70 -5.61
N ASP A 91 -11.03 28.38 -5.47
CA ASP A 91 -10.28 27.49 -6.37
C ASP A 91 -10.63 27.66 -7.85
N HIS A 92 -11.92 27.90 -8.14
CA HIS A 92 -12.44 28.12 -9.49
C HIS A 92 -12.25 29.57 -9.96
N ALA A 93 -12.12 30.51 -9.03
CA ALA A 93 -12.42 31.91 -9.26
C ALA A 93 -11.52 32.54 -10.32
N ASP A 94 -10.22 32.25 -10.30
CA ASP A 94 -9.28 32.81 -11.27
C ASP A 94 -9.45 32.18 -12.66
N ALA A 95 -9.67 30.87 -12.75
CA ALA A 95 -9.95 30.21 -14.04
C ALA A 95 -11.22 30.76 -14.69
N CYS A 96 -12.29 31.00 -13.91
CA CYS A 96 -13.52 31.58 -14.40
C CYS A 96 -13.37 33.07 -14.78
N LYS A 97 -12.55 33.85 -14.05
CA LYS A 97 -12.20 35.24 -14.44
C LYS A 97 -11.41 35.27 -15.76
N ASP A 98 -10.46 34.36 -15.94
CA ASP A 98 -9.63 34.28 -17.15
C ASP A 98 -10.49 33.94 -18.39
N ILE A 99 -11.37 32.94 -18.28
CA ILE A 99 -12.28 32.55 -19.37
C ILE A 99 -13.34 33.63 -19.64
N ALA A 100 -13.89 34.29 -18.61
CA ALA A 100 -14.76 35.45 -18.79
C ALA A 100 -14.04 36.59 -19.54
N THR A 101 -12.79 36.90 -19.15
CA THR A 101 -12.00 37.95 -19.80
C THR A 101 -11.69 37.62 -21.26
N LEU A 102 -11.44 36.34 -21.57
CA LEU A 102 -11.20 35.87 -22.94
C LEU A 102 -12.41 36.08 -23.88
N TYR A 103 -13.63 35.99 -23.36
CA TYR A 103 -14.87 36.08 -24.15
C TYR A 103 -15.72 37.34 -23.90
N ILE A 104 -15.20 38.32 -23.16
CA ILE A 104 -15.95 39.54 -22.78
C ILE A 104 -16.54 40.29 -23.98
N ASP A 105 -15.82 40.33 -25.11
CA ASP A 105 -16.25 40.97 -26.37
C ASP A 105 -16.53 39.97 -27.51
N SER A 106 -16.76 38.70 -27.16
CA SER A 106 -17.19 37.70 -28.13
C SER A 106 -18.58 38.05 -28.72
N PRO A 107 -18.77 37.95 -30.05
CA PRO A 107 -20.08 38.10 -30.67
C PRO A 107 -20.92 36.81 -30.59
N THR A 108 -20.29 35.65 -30.35
CA THR A 108 -20.93 34.34 -30.31
C THR A 108 -21.15 33.84 -28.89
N ILE A 109 -20.10 33.80 -28.06
CA ILE A 109 -20.13 33.25 -26.70
C ILE A 109 -20.62 34.32 -25.73
N LYS A 110 -21.76 34.07 -25.07
CA LYS A 110 -22.43 35.03 -24.16
C LYS A 110 -22.39 34.62 -22.68
N THR A 111 -21.80 33.46 -22.39
CA THR A 111 -21.76 32.79 -21.08
C THR A 111 -21.42 33.72 -19.93
N GLN A 112 -22.27 33.70 -18.90
CA GLN A 112 -22.12 34.47 -17.68
C GLN A 112 -21.44 33.62 -16.60
N PHE A 113 -20.40 34.16 -15.97
CA PHE A 113 -19.63 33.48 -14.93
C PHE A 113 -19.96 34.07 -13.56
N LEU A 114 -20.68 33.33 -12.71
CA LEU A 114 -20.91 33.68 -11.31
C LEU A 114 -19.72 33.22 -10.48
N VAL A 115 -18.90 34.18 -10.02
CA VAL A 115 -17.64 33.92 -9.33
C VAL A 115 -17.68 34.42 -7.90
N ARG A 116 -17.26 33.57 -6.95
CA ARG A 116 -17.01 33.95 -5.56
C ARG A 116 -15.87 34.99 -5.50
N GLY A 117 -16.15 36.19 -5.00
CA GLY A 117 -15.17 37.28 -4.96
C GLY A 117 -15.73 38.68 -4.67
N SER A 118 -14.82 39.62 -4.44
CA SER A 118 -15.12 41.05 -4.21
C SER A 118 -14.67 41.96 -5.36
N GLY A 119 -14.42 41.40 -6.54
CA GLY A 119 -13.88 42.09 -7.71
C GLY A 119 -14.86 43.08 -8.35
N ALA A 120 -14.49 43.63 -9.50
CA ALA A 120 -15.44 44.28 -10.40
C ALA A 120 -16.33 43.22 -11.08
N ALA A 121 -17.58 43.57 -11.37
CA ALA A 121 -18.39 42.82 -12.33
C ALA A 121 -18.05 43.33 -13.74
N THR A 122 -18.18 42.48 -14.76
CA THR A 122 -17.97 42.84 -16.17
C THR A 122 -19.21 42.52 -17.00
N LYS A 123 -19.16 42.65 -18.33
CA LYS A 123 -20.24 42.24 -19.25
C LYS A 123 -20.62 40.74 -19.16
N ASN A 124 -19.72 39.89 -18.63
CA ASN A 124 -19.92 38.46 -18.49
C ASN A 124 -19.44 37.85 -17.16
N LEU A 125 -19.06 38.67 -16.18
CA LEU A 125 -18.57 38.24 -14.86
C LEU A 125 -19.44 38.80 -13.74
N ILE A 126 -20.21 37.93 -13.08
CA ILE A 126 -21.01 38.25 -11.89
C ILE A 126 -20.17 37.98 -10.65
N GLN A 127 -20.12 38.92 -9.70
CA GLN A 127 -19.38 38.77 -8.44
C GLN A 127 -20.34 38.52 -7.29
N ILE A 128 -20.09 37.48 -6.49
CA ILE A 128 -20.83 37.20 -5.25
C ILE A 128 -19.86 37.00 -4.08
N THR A 129 -20.16 37.60 -2.92
CA THR A 129 -19.43 37.33 -1.67
C THR A 129 -20.36 37.39 -0.47
N TYR A 130 -19.96 36.77 0.65
CA TYR A 130 -20.83 36.54 1.80
C TYR A 130 -20.13 36.77 3.14
N ASN A 131 -20.91 37.11 4.17
CA ASN A 131 -20.42 37.48 5.50
C ASN A 131 -20.28 36.27 6.44
N TYR A 132 -19.33 35.38 6.16
CA TYR A 132 -19.07 34.23 7.05
C TYR A 132 -18.79 34.62 8.51
N ALA A 133 -18.31 35.83 8.76
CA ALA A 133 -18.00 36.33 10.09
C ALA A 133 -19.26 36.65 10.92
N SER A 134 -20.39 37.03 10.31
CA SER A 134 -21.63 37.28 11.06
C SER A 134 -22.19 35.99 11.65
N VAL A 135 -22.23 34.91 10.87
CA VAL A 135 -22.74 33.61 11.34
C VAL A 135 -21.76 32.91 12.29
N ASN A 136 -20.45 33.01 12.07
CA ASN A 136 -19.45 32.50 13.00
C ASN A 136 -19.51 33.23 14.35
N TYR A 137 -19.72 34.54 14.36
CA TYR A 137 -19.94 35.32 15.59
C TYR A 137 -21.20 34.88 16.36
N ILE A 138 -22.32 34.60 15.67
CA ILE A 138 -23.53 34.04 16.30
C ILE A 138 -23.28 32.62 16.85
N SER A 139 -22.54 31.78 16.11
CA SER A 139 -22.13 30.44 16.55
C SER A 139 -21.23 30.50 17.79
N GLY A 140 -20.30 31.47 17.83
CA GLY A 140 -19.45 31.75 18.99
C GLY A 140 -20.25 32.18 20.21
N MET A 141 -21.21 33.10 20.04
CA MET A 141 -22.14 33.48 21.11
C MET A 141 -22.96 32.27 21.61
N PHE A 142 -23.34 31.35 20.75
CA PHE A 142 -23.98 30.10 21.18
C PHE A 142 -23.02 29.26 22.03
N ALA A 143 -21.81 28.99 21.54
CA ALA A 143 -20.80 28.19 22.25
C ALA A 143 -20.44 28.77 23.62
N GLY A 144 -20.28 30.09 23.72
CA GLY A 144 -19.98 30.79 24.97
C GLY A 144 -21.12 30.78 26.01
N LEU A 145 -22.38 30.65 25.56
CA LEU A 145 -23.56 30.46 26.42
C LEU A 145 -23.81 28.99 26.79
N GLN A 146 -23.21 28.04 26.07
CA GLN A 146 -23.50 26.61 26.19
C GLN A 146 -22.38 25.82 26.90
N THR A 147 -21.13 26.31 26.89
CA THR A 147 -20.02 25.73 27.65
C THR A 147 -20.32 25.69 29.15
N LYS A 148 -19.93 24.60 29.81
CA LYS A 148 -20.03 24.37 31.25
C LYS A 148 -18.64 24.43 31.92
N LYS A 149 -17.57 24.24 31.14
CA LYS A 149 -16.16 24.27 31.58
C LYS A 149 -15.45 25.60 31.31
N ASN A 150 -16.07 26.55 30.61
CA ASN A 150 -15.43 27.76 30.05
C ASN A 150 -14.23 27.41 29.14
N LYS A 151 -14.32 26.31 28.40
CA LYS A 151 -13.26 25.79 27.51
C LYS A 151 -13.86 25.33 26.20
N ILE A 152 -13.54 26.01 25.10
CA ILE A 152 -14.08 25.69 23.78
C ILE A 152 -12.97 25.53 22.74
N GLY A 153 -13.17 24.59 21.82
CA GLY A 153 -12.24 24.22 20.77
C GLY A 153 -12.70 24.66 19.38
N PHE A 154 -11.75 24.91 18.48
CA PHE A 154 -12.03 25.26 17.09
C PHE A 154 -11.07 24.58 16.12
N LEU A 155 -11.58 24.09 14.99
CA LEU A 155 -10.77 23.58 13.88
C LEU A 155 -10.87 24.49 12.65
N SER A 156 -9.75 25.06 12.25
CA SER A 156 -9.63 25.98 11.12
C SER A 156 -8.97 25.29 9.93
N PRO A 157 -9.34 25.60 8.68
CA PRO A 157 -8.60 25.13 7.51
C PRO A 157 -7.21 25.82 7.42
N GLY A 158 -7.04 26.99 8.06
CA GLY A 158 -5.75 27.65 8.27
C GLY A 158 -5.16 28.38 7.05
N ALA A 159 -3.96 28.93 7.23
CA ALA A 159 -3.32 29.83 6.26
C ALA A 159 -3.11 29.21 4.85
N ALA A 160 -2.81 27.90 4.78
CA ALA A 160 -2.61 27.19 3.51
C ALA A 160 -3.88 27.17 2.63
N ALA A 161 -5.06 27.25 3.24
CA ALA A 161 -6.36 27.10 2.59
C ALA A 161 -6.96 28.46 2.17
N ASN A 162 -6.21 29.21 1.36
CA ASN A 162 -6.52 30.56 0.84
C ASN A 162 -6.39 31.73 1.82
N ASN A 163 -5.67 31.54 2.94
CA ASN A 163 -5.49 32.49 4.07
C ASN A 163 -6.78 32.93 4.78
N ASN A 164 -6.72 32.85 6.12
CA ASN A 164 -7.15 33.85 7.12
C ASN A 164 -7.98 33.27 8.27
N ASP A 165 -7.41 33.25 9.48
CA ASP A 165 -8.06 32.85 10.75
C ASP A 165 -9.17 33.84 11.22
N SER A 166 -9.58 34.78 10.36
CA SER A 166 -10.71 35.70 10.58
C SER A 166 -12.03 35.01 10.95
N PHE A 167 -12.27 33.77 10.50
CA PHE A 167 -13.40 32.92 10.95
C PHE A 167 -13.28 32.58 12.44
N VAL A 168 -12.10 32.09 12.84
CA VAL A 168 -11.72 31.68 14.19
C VAL A 168 -11.85 32.85 15.16
N TYR A 169 -11.34 34.01 14.77
CA TYR A 169 -11.45 35.26 15.52
C TYR A 169 -12.92 35.72 15.65
N ALA A 170 -13.72 35.67 14.58
CA ALA A 170 -15.14 36.07 14.63
C ALA A 170 -15.94 35.18 15.60
N PHE A 171 -15.67 33.88 15.62
CA PHE A 171 -16.25 32.95 16.59
C PHE A 171 -15.75 33.24 18.02
N TRP A 172 -14.44 33.39 18.24
CA TRP A 172 -13.87 33.73 19.55
C TRP A 172 -14.48 35.00 20.14
N ILE A 173 -14.55 36.10 19.40
CA ILE A 173 -15.09 37.37 19.92
C ILE A 173 -16.61 37.30 20.19
N GLY A 174 -17.34 36.45 19.44
CA GLY A 174 -18.73 36.11 19.75
C GLY A 174 -18.85 35.41 21.11
N ALA A 175 -18.03 34.39 21.36
CA ALA A 175 -18.01 33.67 22.63
C ALA A 175 -17.56 34.56 23.80
N LYS A 176 -16.51 35.36 23.60
CA LYS A 176 -15.94 36.27 24.61
C LYS A 176 -16.93 37.35 25.04
N GLN A 177 -17.79 37.83 24.14
CA GLN A 177 -18.79 38.85 24.43
C GLN A 177 -19.94 38.36 25.34
N VAL A 178 -20.23 37.05 25.35
CA VAL A 178 -21.23 36.45 26.27
C VAL A 178 -20.60 35.82 27.51
N ASN A 179 -19.32 35.41 27.42
CA ASN A 179 -18.58 34.73 28.48
C ASN A 179 -17.12 35.22 28.50
N PRO A 180 -16.80 36.27 29.28
CA PRO A 180 -15.45 36.85 29.32
C PRO A 180 -14.37 35.90 29.87
N ASP A 181 -14.75 34.93 30.70
CA ASP A 181 -13.82 33.99 31.36
C ASP A 181 -13.39 32.81 30.46
N ILE A 182 -13.90 32.76 29.22
CA ILE A 182 -13.72 31.62 28.33
C ILE A 182 -12.28 31.48 27.82
N LYS A 183 -11.79 30.23 27.83
CA LYS A 183 -10.53 29.80 27.20
C LYS A 183 -10.84 29.18 25.84
N PHE A 184 -10.07 29.59 24.84
CA PHE A 184 -10.30 29.24 23.46
C PHE A 184 -9.06 28.60 22.85
N TYR A 185 -9.19 27.37 22.35
CA TYR A 185 -8.11 26.56 21.79
C TYR A 185 -8.38 26.27 20.31
N TYR A 186 -7.39 26.41 19.43
CA TYR A 186 -7.59 26.06 18.03
C TYR A 186 -6.39 25.43 17.31
N TYR A 187 -6.69 24.52 16.39
CA TYR A 187 -5.75 23.92 15.45
C TYR A 187 -6.05 24.36 14.02
N ASN A 188 -5.01 24.43 13.19
CA ASN A 188 -5.11 24.56 11.74
C ASN A 188 -4.93 23.19 11.06
N ILE A 189 -5.96 22.69 10.37
CA ILE A 189 -5.93 21.38 9.67
C ILE A 189 -5.06 21.43 8.40
N GLY A 190 -5.02 22.59 7.73
CA GLY A 190 -4.29 22.83 6.47
C GLY A 190 -5.10 22.58 5.19
N SER A 191 -6.36 22.17 5.33
CA SER A 191 -7.32 21.88 4.25
C SER A 191 -8.74 22.18 4.76
N TYR A 192 -9.69 22.44 3.85
CA TYR A 192 -11.12 22.40 4.19
C TYR A 192 -11.63 20.97 4.37
N LEU A 193 -10.93 19.96 3.83
CA LEU A 193 -11.30 18.56 3.95
C LEU A 193 -10.06 17.69 4.22
N ASP A 194 -9.96 17.16 5.44
CA ASP A 194 -9.03 16.10 5.85
C ASP A 194 -9.64 15.41 7.09
N GLN A 195 -10.42 14.36 6.85
CA GLN A 195 -11.27 13.73 7.88
C GLN A 195 -10.43 13.15 9.02
N ASP A 196 -9.34 12.46 8.70
CA ASP A 196 -8.45 11.82 9.67
C ASP A 196 -7.83 12.85 10.62
N LYS A 197 -7.32 13.97 10.07
CA LYS A 197 -6.78 15.07 10.89
C LYS A 197 -7.87 15.71 11.74
N THR A 198 -9.06 15.90 11.18
CA THR A 198 -10.20 16.53 11.86
C THR A 198 -10.65 15.68 13.05
N ILE A 199 -10.71 14.36 12.86
CA ILE A 199 -11.03 13.39 13.92
C ILE A 199 -9.99 13.46 15.03
N ALA A 200 -8.70 13.33 14.70
CA ALA A 200 -7.62 13.33 15.69
C ALA A 200 -7.48 14.68 16.44
N ALA A 201 -7.57 15.81 15.73
CA ALA A 201 -7.53 17.14 16.33
C ALA A 201 -8.74 17.42 17.25
N THR A 202 -9.92 16.89 16.92
CA THR A 202 -11.10 16.97 17.80
C THR A 202 -10.89 16.15 19.07
N GLN A 203 -10.29 14.96 18.96
CA GLN A 203 -9.96 14.14 20.13
C GLN A 203 -8.94 14.84 21.04
N ASP A 204 -7.87 15.45 20.49
CA ASP A 204 -6.91 16.22 21.30
C ASP A 204 -7.56 17.42 22.01
N LEU A 205 -8.45 18.17 21.33
CA LEU A 205 -9.21 19.28 21.95
C LEU A 205 -10.10 18.83 23.12
N ILE A 206 -10.69 17.64 23.02
CA ILE A 206 -11.56 17.06 24.06
C ILE A 206 -10.74 16.42 25.20
N ASP A 207 -9.68 15.67 24.90
CA ASP A 207 -8.96 14.85 25.88
C ASP A 207 -7.78 15.57 26.55
N ILE A 208 -7.04 16.39 25.81
CA ILE A 208 -5.84 17.08 26.31
C ILE A 208 -6.19 18.46 26.85
N TYR A 209 -7.00 19.21 26.11
CA TYR A 209 -7.39 20.57 26.49
C TYR A 209 -8.68 20.62 27.32
N ASP A 210 -9.45 19.52 27.35
CA ASP A 210 -10.67 19.36 28.14
C ASP A 210 -11.77 20.37 27.73
N CYS A 211 -11.88 20.64 26.42
CA CYS A 211 -12.98 21.43 25.85
C CYS A 211 -14.32 20.67 25.95
N ASP A 212 -15.44 21.41 26.04
CA ASP A 212 -16.80 20.83 26.08
C ASP A 212 -17.76 21.37 25.01
N VAL A 213 -17.28 22.28 24.16
CA VAL A 213 -17.94 22.67 22.90
C VAL A 213 -16.84 22.78 21.83
N ILE A 214 -17.03 22.09 20.70
CA ILE A 214 -16.15 22.16 19.53
C ILE A 214 -16.92 22.77 18.35
N ALA A 215 -16.26 23.67 17.62
CA ALA A 215 -16.70 24.18 16.32
C ALA A 215 -15.58 24.06 15.28
N ASP A 216 -15.89 24.38 14.02
CA ASP A 216 -14.94 24.35 12.92
C ASP A 216 -15.42 25.24 11.74
N THR A 217 -14.63 25.31 10.67
CA THR A 217 -15.05 25.88 9.38
C THR A 217 -14.48 25.09 8.20
N LEU A 218 -14.71 23.78 8.24
CA LEU A 218 -14.29 22.80 7.24
C LEU A 218 -15.41 22.59 6.20
N ASP A 219 -15.33 21.54 5.38
CA ASP A 219 -16.36 21.20 4.38
C ASP A 219 -17.31 20.08 4.84
N ASP A 220 -16.96 19.30 5.88
CA ASP A 220 -17.73 18.12 6.33
C ASP A 220 -18.22 18.20 7.80
N PHE A 221 -18.66 17.08 8.37
CA PHE A 221 -19.13 16.98 9.77
C PHE A 221 -18.26 16.06 10.66
N SER A 222 -16.98 15.83 10.31
CA SER A 222 -16.11 14.91 11.06
C SER A 222 -15.88 15.32 12.51
N ALA A 223 -15.76 16.63 12.80
CA ALA A 223 -15.60 17.14 14.16
C ALA A 223 -16.86 16.89 15.02
N GLY A 224 -18.04 17.16 14.46
CA GLY A 224 -19.33 16.91 15.13
C GLY A 224 -19.53 15.43 15.46
N ASN A 225 -19.19 14.53 14.53
CA ASN A 225 -19.25 13.09 14.76
C ASN A 225 -18.38 12.64 15.96
N VAL A 226 -17.16 13.19 16.10
CA VAL A 226 -16.30 12.88 17.27
C VAL A 226 -16.88 13.44 18.57
N ALA A 227 -17.41 14.67 18.57
CA ALA A 227 -18.06 15.24 19.75
C ALA A 227 -19.18 14.32 20.26
N ILE A 228 -20.05 13.85 19.36
CA ILE A 228 -21.15 12.91 19.67
C ILE A 228 -20.61 11.58 20.21
N GLN A 229 -19.58 11.00 19.57
CA GLN A 229 -18.92 9.77 20.04
C GLN A 229 -18.28 9.91 21.43
N ARG A 230 -17.87 11.12 21.82
CA ARG A 230 -17.35 11.42 23.17
C ARG A 230 -18.43 11.90 24.15
N GLY A 231 -19.72 11.78 23.80
CA GLY A 231 -20.84 12.16 24.67
C GLY A 231 -21.03 13.68 24.85
N GLN A 232 -20.48 14.49 23.94
CA GLN A 232 -20.72 15.92 23.85
C GLN A 232 -21.75 16.21 22.75
N TYR A 233 -22.50 17.30 22.89
CA TYR A 233 -23.35 17.77 21.80
C TYR A 233 -22.50 18.45 20.73
N ALA A 234 -22.80 18.17 19.46
CA ALA A 234 -22.14 18.81 18.34
C ALA A 234 -22.76 20.17 17.99
N LEU A 235 -21.94 21.04 17.39
CA LEU A 235 -22.39 22.22 16.65
C LEU A 235 -22.46 21.87 15.17
N GLY A 236 -23.56 22.21 14.53
CA GLY A 236 -23.75 22.11 13.10
C GLY A 236 -23.09 23.29 12.38
N THR A 237 -21.85 23.04 11.96
CA THR A 237 -20.96 23.96 11.27
C THR A 237 -21.20 23.91 9.75
N ASN A 238 -20.44 24.69 8.98
CA ASN A 238 -20.25 24.50 7.53
C ASN A 238 -21.49 24.70 6.64
N GLY A 239 -22.63 25.08 7.24
CA GLY A 239 -23.76 25.69 6.54
C GLY A 239 -24.82 24.74 5.97
N PHE A 240 -24.84 23.48 6.40
CA PHE A 240 -25.93 22.52 6.19
C PHE A 240 -26.73 22.37 7.51
N PRO A 241 -28.03 22.02 7.51
CA PRO A 241 -28.77 21.81 8.75
C PRO A 241 -28.51 20.41 9.34
N GLN A 242 -27.34 20.15 9.94
CA GLN A 242 -26.98 18.77 10.38
C GLN A 242 -27.95 18.18 11.43
N ARG A 243 -28.66 18.99 12.21
CA ARG A 243 -29.72 18.53 13.12
C ARG A 243 -30.82 17.72 12.41
N ASP A 244 -31.08 18.00 11.14
CA ASP A 244 -32.10 17.30 10.35
C ASP A 244 -31.67 15.85 9.99
N VAL A 245 -30.39 15.52 10.18
CA VAL A 245 -29.81 14.17 9.99
C VAL A 245 -29.44 13.51 11.33
N TYR A 246 -28.82 14.26 12.25
CA TYR A 246 -28.26 13.74 13.51
C TYR A 246 -29.16 13.93 14.74
N GLY A 247 -30.30 14.62 14.59
CA GLY A 247 -31.24 14.88 15.68
C GLY A 247 -30.67 15.78 16.77
N GLU A 248 -31.18 15.62 18.00
CA GLU A 248 -30.82 16.45 19.16
C GLU A 248 -29.37 16.31 19.64
N ASN A 249 -28.60 15.38 19.05
CA ASN A 249 -27.14 15.36 19.18
C ASN A 249 -26.49 16.66 18.62
N VAL A 250 -27.19 17.39 17.74
CA VAL A 250 -26.81 18.71 17.22
C VAL A 250 -27.73 19.78 17.81
N ILE A 251 -27.20 20.57 18.74
CA ILE A 251 -28.00 21.53 19.53
C ILE A 251 -28.10 22.92 18.90
N PHE A 252 -27.23 23.26 17.95
CA PHE A 252 -27.31 24.47 17.15
C PHE A 252 -26.72 24.18 15.78
N SER A 253 -27.35 24.69 14.72
CA SER A 253 -26.72 24.73 13.39
C SER A 253 -27.13 25.98 12.62
N TYR A 254 -26.36 26.34 11.61
CA TYR A 254 -26.75 27.34 10.63
C TYR A 254 -26.77 26.74 9.22
N ALA A 255 -27.71 27.18 8.38
CA ALA A 255 -27.83 26.75 6.99
C ALA A 255 -27.68 27.93 6.02
N TYR A 256 -26.86 27.75 4.97
CA TYR A 256 -26.76 28.66 3.83
C TYR A 256 -28.01 28.55 2.94
N ASN A 257 -28.58 29.66 2.49
CA ASN A 257 -29.70 29.66 1.54
C ASN A 257 -29.30 30.20 0.17
N TRP A 258 -28.45 29.44 -0.54
CA TRP A 258 -27.96 29.79 -1.88
C TRP A 258 -29.07 30.05 -2.90
N THR A 259 -30.22 29.37 -2.77
CA THR A 259 -31.40 29.57 -3.63
C THR A 259 -31.88 31.02 -3.67
N LYS A 260 -31.84 31.73 -2.53
CA LYS A 260 -32.24 33.16 -2.43
C LYS A 260 -31.38 34.08 -3.31
N TYR A 261 -30.20 33.63 -3.72
CA TYR A 261 -29.24 34.38 -4.53
C TYR A 261 -29.09 33.81 -5.95
N PHE A 262 -28.94 32.49 -6.10
CA PHE A 262 -28.78 31.87 -7.42
C PHE A 262 -30.04 32.02 -8.30
N LEU A 263 -31.25 31.99 -7.72
CA LEU A 263 -32.50 32.12 -8.49
C LEU A 263 -32.66 33.50 -9.15
N PRO A 264 -32.57 34.64 -8.43
CA PRO A 264 -32.63 35.96 -9.07
C PRO A 264 -31.43 36.24 -9.98
N ILE A 265 -30.26 35.62 -9.75
CA ILE A 265 -29.12 35.69 -10.66
C ILE A 265 -29.44 34.97 -11.98
N ALA A 266 -29.84 33.70 -11.95
CA ALA A 266 -30.15 32.93 -13.15
C ALA A 266 -31.33 33.54 -13.94
N GLY A 267 -32.37 34.00 -13.24
CA GLY A 267 -33.48 34.75 -13.85
C GLY A 267 -33.05 36.08 -14.48
N SER A 268 -32.01 36.75 -13.95
CA SER A 268 -31.44 37.95 -14.58
C SER A 268 -30.69 37.60 -15.87
N VAL A 269 -29.91 36.51 -15.86
CA VAL A 269 -29.19 36.03 -17.06
C VAL A 269 -30.16 35.59 -18.16
N ALA A 270 -31.19 34.81 -17.82
CA ALA A 270 -32.22 34.38 -18.78
C ALA A 270 -32.99 35.55 -19.41
N ASN A 271 -33.11 36.67 -18.69
CA ASN A 271 -33.69 37.92 -19.20
C ASN A 271 -32.65 38.85 -19.88
N GLY A 272 -31.43 38.36 -20.18
CA GLY A 272 -30.37 39.13 -20.84
C GLY A 272 -29.82 40.31 -20.03
N THR A 273 -29.97 40.30 -18.70
CA THR A 273 -29.63 41.42 -17.82
C THR A 273 -28.18 41.33 -17.31
N ILE A 274 -27.45 42.44 -17.43
CA ILE A 274 -25.99 42.54 -17.23
C ILE A 274 -25.57 42.29 -15.76
N PRO A 275 -24.38 41.69 -15.50
CA PRO A 275 -23.87 41.39 -14.16
C PRO A 275 -23.89 42.51 -13.11
N GLY A 276 -24.56 42.23 -11.99
CA GLY A 276 -24.43 42.98 -10.74
C GLY A 276 -23.35 42.43 -9.80
N LYS A 277 -23.16 43.10 -8.66
CA LYS A 277 -22.46 42.54 -7.49
C LYS A 277 -23.48 42.10 -6.45
N TRP A 278 -23.32 40.89 -5.92
CA TRP A 278 -24.22 40.29 -4.94
C TRP A 278 -23.53 40.12 -3.59
N TYR A 279 -24.28 40.39 -2.51
CA TYR A 279 -23.80 40.26 -1.14
C TYR A 279 -24.78 39.47 -0.27
N ALA A 280 -24.31 38.43 0.40
CA ALA A 280 -25.12 37.52 1.20
C ALA A 280 -24.74 37.55 2.68
N ASP A 281 -25.75 37.74 3.54
CA ASP A 281 -25.62 37.97 4.99
C ASP A 281 -26.99 37.69 5.66
N PHE A 282 -27.09 37.89 6.98
CA PHE A 282 -28.39 38.06 7.62
C PHE A 282 -29.14 39.25 7.02
N ASN A 283 -30.44 39.10 6.78
CA ASN A 283 -31.26 40.15 6.18
C ASN A 283 -32.62 40.27 6.88
N VAL A 284 -33.12 41.50 7.00
CA VAL A 284 -34.46 41.80 7.54
C VAL A 284 -35.56 41.34 6.57
N GLN A 285 -35.25 41.26 5.28
CA GLN A 285 -36.14 40.70 4.26
C GLN A 285 -35.86 39.21 4.08
N ASP A 286 -36.81 38.34 4.42
CA ASP A 286 -36.66 36.87 4.30
C ASP A 286 -36.23 36.44 2.88
N ASN A 287 -36.73 37.11 1.84
CA ASN A 287 -36.36 36.85 0.44
C ASN A 287 -34.86 37.06 0.12
N TYR A 288 -34.10 37.67 1.02
CA TYR A 288 -32.65 37.86 0.92
C TYR A 288 -31.89 37.41 2.17
N ASN A 289 -32.55 36.75 3.14
CA ASN A 289 -31.87 36.25 4.32
C ASN A 289 -31.06 34.99 3.96
N PHE A 290 -29.74 35.08 4.04
CA PHE A 290 -28.85 34.00 3.61
C PHE A 290 -28.64 32.92 4.68
N TYR A 291 -28.85 33.26 5.95
CA TYR A 291 -28.54 32.40 7.10
C TYR A 291 -29.80 32.01 7.86
N ASN A 292 -30.16 30.73 7.81
CA ASN A 292 -31.20 30.15 8.65
C ASN A 292 -30.55 29.55 9.91
N LEU A 293 -31.05 29.90 11.10
CA LEU A 293 -30.58 29.35 12.37
C LEU A 293 -31.52 28.24 12.86
N ASN A 294 -30.97 27.09 13.23
CA ASN A 294 -31.69 25.95 13.79
C ASN A 294 -31.18 25.68 15.22
N PHE A 295 -32.09 25.36 16.14
CA PHE A 295 -31.79 25.21 17.56
C PHE A 295 -32.48 23.95 18.12
N GLY A 296 -31.69 23.12 18.82
CA GLY A 296 -32.16 21.94 19.54
C GLY A 296 -33.24 22.25 20.58
N PHE A 297 -33.99 21.23 20.97
CA PHE A 297 -35.04 21.30 21.99
C PHE A 297 -34.48 21.83 23.32
N GLU A 298 -33.36 21.26 23.79
CA GLU A 298 -32.71 21.59 25.07
C GLU A 298 -32.24 23.06 25.18
N VAL A 299 -31.97 23.73 24.06
CA VAL A 299 -31.49 25.11 24.07
C VAL A 299 -32.55 26.03 24.67
N SER A 300 -32.19 26.81 25.69
CA SER A 300 -33.15 27.67 26.39
C SER A 300 -33.82 28.69 25.45
N ASN A 301 -35.08 29.03 25.72
CA ASN A 301 -35.81 30.05 24.96
C ASN A 301 -35.14 31.44 25.07
N ASN A 302 -34.43 31.72 26.18
CA ASN A 302 -33.64 32.94 26.34
C ASN A 302 -32.44 32.96 25.39
N THR A 303 -31.73 31.83 25.27
CA THR A 303 -30.61 31.65 24.32
C THR A 303 -31.08 31.79 22.88
N LYS A 304 -32.16 31.07 22.51
CA LYS A 304 -32.82 31.16 21.19
C LYS A 304 -33.16 32.62 20.84
N LYS A 305 -33.87 33.30 21.75
CA LYS A 305 -34.27 34.70 21.54
C LYS A 305 -33.07 35.64 21.41
N LEU A 306 -32.09 35.56 22.31
CA LEU A 306 -30.91 36.43 22.30
C LEU A 306 -30.14 36.36 20.98
N LEU A 307 -29.99 35.16 20.41
CA LEU A 307 -29.26 34.95 19.16
C LEU A 307 -30.07 35.39 17.92
N ILE A 308 -31.39 35.24 17.94
CA ILE A 308 -32.29 35.78 16.91
C ILE A 308 -32.33 37.31 16.96
N ASP A 309 -32.52 37.91 18.14
CA ASP A 309 -32.48 39.36 18.33
C ASP A 309 -31.12 39.94 17.89
N LYS A 310 -30.02 39.21 18.14
CA LYS A 310 -28.68 39.60 17.68
C LYS A 310 -28.50 39.48 16.16
N SER A 311 -29.03 38.44 15.51
CA SER A 311 -28.97 38.33 14.05
C SER A 311 -29.78 39.45 13.38
N HIS A 312 -30.90 39.87 13.96
CA HIS A 312 -31.64 41.05 13.56
C HIS A 312 -30.89 42.37 13.83
N GLU A 313 -30.10 42.49 14.91
CA GLU A 313 -29.20 43.64 15.09
C GLU A 313 -28.20 43.71 13.93
N LEU A 314 -27.50 42.60 13.64
CA LEU A 314 -26.51 42.53 12.55
C LEU A 314 -27.13 42.84 11.18
N ALA A 315 -28.33 42.32 10.89
CA ALA A 315 -29.05 42.60 9.64
C ALA A 315 -29.47 44.08 9.46
N ASN A 316 -29.61 44.85 10.55
CA ASN A 316 -29.96 46.28 10.51
C ASN A 316 -28.74 47.21 10.62
N LYS A 317 -27.57 46.69 11.02
CA LYS A 317 -26.38 47.49 11.34
C LYS A 317 -25.49 47.64 10.10
N THR A 318 -24.77 48.75 10.02
CA THR A 318 -23.72 48.89 9.01
C THR A 318 -22.59 47.91 9.32
N ARG A 319 -22.16 47.08 8.35
CA ARG A 319 -21.13 46.04 8.56
C ARG A 319 -19.88 46.54 9.28
N SER A 320 -19.39 47.73 8.91
CA SER A 320 -18.26 48.43 9.54
C SER A 320 -18.44 48.80 11.02
N LYS A 321 -19.60 48.51 11.62
CA LYS A 321 -19.94 48.71 13.04
C LYS A 321 -20.35 47.40 13.73
N HIS A 322 -20.15 46.23 13.11
CA HIS A 322 -20.40 44.96 13.80
C HIS A 322 -19.35 44.71 14.89
N PRO A 323 -19.68 44.00 15.99
CA PRO A 323 -18.78 43.85 17.14
C PRO A 323 -17.42 43.23 16.79
N TYR A 324 -17.35 42.37 15.78
CA TYR A 324 -16.11 41.75 15.31
C TYR A 324 -15.24 42.65 14.40
N TYR A 325 -15.75 43.78 13.89
CA TYR A 325 -14.94 44.81 13.22
C TYR A 325 -14.48 45.92 14.18
N CYS A 326 -15.25 46.23 15.23
CA CYS A 326 -15.00 47.33 16.16
C CYS A 326 -15.06 46.86 17.62
N ASN A 327 -13.90 46.69 18.27
CA ASN A 327 -13.75 46.35 19.67
C ASN A 327 -12.34 46.67 20.19
N GLU A 328 -12.13 46.56 21.50
CA GLU A 328 -10.84 46.84 22.17
C GLU A 328 -9.66 45.99 21.65
N TYR A 329 -9.86 44.70 21.36
CA TYR A 329 -8.81 43.82 20.87
C TYR A 329 -8.31 44.22 19.47
N MET A 330 -9.18 44.78 18.63
CA MET A 330 -8.80 45.28 17.29
C MET A 330 -7.88 46.50 17.35
N GLU A 331 -7.91 47.30 18.41
CA GLU A 331 -6.95 48.40 18.56
C GLU A 331 -5.52 47.86 18.71
N ALA A 332 -5.33 46.96 19.67
CA ALA A 332 -4.03 46.34 19.96
C ALA A 332 -3.52 45.47 18.80
N TYR A 333 -4.41 44.70 18.17
CA TYR A 333 -4.04 43.83 17.04
C TYR A 333 -3.65 44.64 15.79
N THR A 334 -4.38 45.72 15.46
CA THR A 334 -4.01 46.58 14.32
C THR A 334 -2.68 47.30 14.50
N LEU A 335 -2.32 47.69 15.74
CA LEU A 335 -1.01 48.26 16.06
C LEU A 335 0.10 47.20 15.91
N LYS A 336 -0.08 46.02 16.53
CA LYS A 336 0.94 44.95 16.57
C LYS A 336 1.33 44.45 15.17
N TYR A 337 0.37 44.41 14.24
CA TYR A 337 0.57 43.88 12.89
C TYR A 337 0.50 44.94 11.77
N ASN A 338 0.52 46.23 12.12
CA ASN A 338 0.49 47.37 11.18
C ASN A 338 -0.64 47.28 10.13
N LEU A 339 -1.85 46.92 10.58
CA LEU A 339 -3.00 46.64 9.71
C LEU A 339 -3.88 47.87 9.48
N THR A 340 -4.42 47.98 8.26
CA THR A 340 -5.25 49.12 7.82
C THR A 340 -6.51 49.28 8.66
N ARG A 341 -6.47 50.24 9.59
CA ARG A 341 -7.62 50.72 10.37
C ARG A 341 -8.68 51.37 9.48
N GLN A 342 -9.90 51.43 9.97
CA GLN A 342 -10.96 52.22 9.33
C GLN A 342 -10.75 53.72 9.61
N ALA A 343 -11.03 54.57 8.61
CA ALA A 343 -10.83 56.01 8.70
C ALA A 343 -11.63 56.64 9.86
N ASN A 344 -10.99 57.54 10.59
CA ASN A 344 -11.53 58.27 11.74
C ASN A 344 -12.06 57.38 12.89
N THR A 345 -11.56 56.15 13.03
CA THR A 345 -11.90 55.22 14.12
C THR A 345 -10.64 54.53 14.66
N VAL A 346 -10.46 54.54 15.99
CA VAL A 346 -9.27 53.99 16.64
C VAL A 346 -9.36 52.46 16.81
N ASN A 347 -10.52 51.96 17.26
CA ASN A 347 -10.75 50.57 17.65
C ASN A 347 -11.41 49.72 16.55
N CYS A 348 -11.36 50.14 15.28
CA CYS A 348 -12.03 49.47 14.16
C CYS A 348 -11.05 49.09 13.04
N ILE A 349 -11.10 47.83 12.62
CA ILE A 349 -10.33 47.30 11.50
C ILE A 349 -11.11 47.43 10.18
N SER A 350 -10.44 47.76 9.07
CA SER A 350 -11.11 47.82 7.76
C SER A 350 -11.53 46.42 7.28
N THR A 351 -12.54 46.33 6.38
CA THR A 351 -12.97 45.00 5.88
C THR A 351 -11.84 44.21 5.21
N ALA A 352 -10.94 44.87 4.47
CA ALA A 352 -9.80 44.21 3.85
C ALA A 352 -8.83 43.63 4.90
N ALA A 353 -8.50 44.44 5.93
CA ALA A 353 -7.56 44.02 6.97
C ALA A 353 -8.16 43.03 7.99
N PHE A 354 -9.48 43.05 8.21
CA PHE A 354 -10.19 42.01 8.96
C PHE A 354 -10.01 40.64 8.30
N PHE A 355 -10.08 40.60 6.97
CA PHE A 355 -9.78 39.36 6.27
C PHE A 355 -8.32 39.00 6.56
N SER A 356 -7.33 39.88 6.39
CA SER A 356 -5.91 39.63 6.71
C SER A 356 -5.52 39.24 8.17
N ILE A 357 -6.48 38.87 9.03
CA ILE A 357 -6.21 38.23 10.33
C ILE A 357 -5.73 36.79 10.10
N ASN A 358 -4.48 36.51 10.47
CA ASN A 358 -3.82 35.21 10.34
C ASN A 358 -2.94 34.84 11.55
N GLN A 359 -3.21 35.48 12.70
CA GLN A 359 -2.53 35.29 13.99
C GLN A 359 -3.57 35.37 15.12
N PRO A 360 -3.34 34.72 16.27
CA PRO A 360 -4.25 34.79 17.41
C PRO A 360 -4.47 36.23 17.90
N VAL A 361 -5.73 36.55 18.17
CA VAL A 361 -6.20 37.83 18.71
C VAL A 361 -6.46 37.67 20.20
N GLY A 362 -6.17 38.70 21.02
CA GLY A 362 -6.48 38.69 22.45
C GLY A 362 -5.81 37.53 23.19
N ASP A 363 -6.63 36.63 23.74
CA ASP A 363 -6.20 35.44 24.49
C ASP A 363 -6.49 34.10 23.78
N MET A 364 -6.69 34.12 22.46
CA MET A 364 -6.79 32.91 21.62
C MET A 364 -5.53 32.05 21.73
N ILE A 365 -5.68 30.77 22.09
CA ILE A 365 -4.58 29.80 22.20
C ILE A 365 -4.47 29.02 20.88
N TYR A 366 -3.52 29.42 20.04
CA TYR A 366 -3.17 28.68 18.82
C TYR A 366 -2.28 27.48 19.17
N LEU A 367 -2.70 26.28 18.75
CA LEU A 367 -2.02 25.02 19.01
C LEU A 367 -1.15 24.53 17.84
N GLY A 368 -1.11 25.27 16.73
CA GLY A 368 -0.31 24.96 15.55
C GLY A 368 -1.10 24.34 14.39
N ASN A 369 -0.37 23.93 13.35
CA ASN A 369 -0.91 23.08 12.31
C ASN A 369 -1.00 21.63 12.83
N TYR A 370 -2.09 20.91 12.53
CA TYR A 370 -2.26 19.53 12.97
C TYR A 370 -1.57 18.53 12.03
N GLU A 371 -0.81 17.61 12.61
CA GLU A 371 -0.12 16.53 11.92
C GLU A 371 -0.32 15.22 12.70
N ILE A 372 -0.79 14.18 11.99
CA ILE A 372 -0.99 12.86 12.58
C ILE A 372 0.37 12.19 12.77
N ARG A 373 0.61 11.66 13.97
CA ARG A 373 1.84 10.92 14.27
C ARG A 373 1.81 9.57 13.55
N LEU A 374 2.82 9.34 12.71
CA LEU A 374 3.00 8.09 11.99
C LEU A 374 3.28 6.93 12.95
N SER A 375 2.60 5.81 12.78
CA SER A 375 2.78 4.59 13.56
C SER A 375 3.76 3.64 12.88
N LYS A 376 4.74 3.11 13.62
CA LYS A 376 5.68 2.11 13.10
C LYS A 376 5.14 0.71 13.34
N ILE A 377 4.91 -0.05 12.26
CA ILE A 377 4.68 -1.50 12.38
C ILE A 377 6.01 -2.24 12.41
N GLU A 378 6.14 -3.15 13.37
CA GLU A 378 7.24 -4.13 13.43
C GLU A 378 6.70 -5.55 13.28
N LEU A 379 7.52 -6.46 12.74
CA LEU A 379 7.14 -7.87 12.57
C LEU A 379 6.75 -8.49 13.92
N SER A 380 5.63 -9.22 13.96
CA SER A 380 5.07 -9.80 15.19
C SER A 380 6.12 -10.44 16.10
N SER A 381 6.21 -9.98 17.35
CA SER A 381 7.23 -10.43 18.32
C SER A 381 7.16 -11.93 18.62
N SER A 382 5.99 -12.56 18.42
CA SER A 382 5.81 -14.01 18.53
C SER A 382 6.54 -14.75 17.40
N VAL A 383 6.42 -14.25 16.16
CA VAL A 383 7.17 -14.75 15.00
C VAL A 383 8.67 -14.56 15.20
N GLN A 384 9.08 -13.38 15.70
CA GLN A 384 10.49 -13.10 15.99
C GLN A 384 11.11 -14.09 16.98
N LYS A 385 10.42 -14.34 18.10
CA LYS A 385 10.88 -15.29 19.13
C LYS A 385 10.86 -16.73 18.63
N GLY A 386 9.84 -17.13 17.87
CA GLY A 386 9.69 -18.49 17.32
C GLY A 386 10.87 -18.90 16.45
N PHE A 387 11.19 -18.13 15.39
CA PHE A 387 12.33 -18.43 14.53
C PHE A 387 13.67 -18.35 15.27
N SER A 388 13.85 -17.37 16.17
CA SER A 388 15.10 -17.23 16.93
C SER A 388 15.39 -18.42 17.84
N ILE A 389 14.36 -18.94 18.53
CA ILE A 389 14.47 -20.11 19.40
C ILE A 389 14.73 -21.37 18.57
N ALA A 390 14.00 -21.57 17.47
CA ALA A 390 14.19 -22.72 16.59
C ALA A 390 15.61 -22.79 16.01
N SER A 391 16.12 -21.69 15.47
CA SER A 391 17.51 -21.59 15.00
C SER A 391 18.52 -21.82 16.12
N GLY A 392 18.30 -21.30 17.33
CA GLY A 392 19.17 -21.52 18.48
C GLY A 392 19.28 -22.99 18.90
N VAL A 393 18.15 -23.71 18.94
CA VAL A 393 18.13 -25.16 19.23
C VAL A 393 18.84 -25.95 18.14
N LEU A 394 18.64 -25.61 16.86
CA LEU A 394 19.32 -26.27 15.74
C LEU A 394 20.83 -26.02 15.74
N ILE A 395 21.30 -24.81 16.10
CA ILE A 395 22.72 -24.51 16.31
C ILE A 395 23.31 -25.38 17.43
N ALA A 396 22.61 -25.54 18.55
CA ALA A 396 23.07 -26.40 19.65
C ALA A 396 23.19 -27.88 19.21
N ILE A 397 22.20 -28.39 18.46
CA ILE A 397 22.24 -29.74 17.87
C ILE A 397 23.44 -29.89 16.92
N VAL A 398 23.72 -28.90 16.07
CA VAL A 398 24.87 -28.93 15.15
C VAL A 398 26.20 -28.88 15.89
N ILE A 399 26.33 -28.12 16.97
CA ILE A 399 27.52 -28.11 17.82
C ILE A 399 27.75 -29.49 18.46
N LEU A 400 26.69 -30.15 18.94
CA LEU A 400 26.77 -31.53 19.43
C LEU A 400 27.20 -32.52 18.34
N MET A 401 26.75 -32.35 17.09
CA MET A 401 27.23 -33.14 15.95
C MET A 401 28.72 -32.90 15.66
N MET A 402 29.20 -31.66 15.70
CA MET A 402 30.63 -31.35 15.53
C MET A 402 31.50 -32.02 16.62
N ILE A 403 31.05 -31.97 17.88
CA ILE A 403 31.71 -32.67 19.00
C ILE A 403 31.72 -34.18 18.74
N GLY A 404 30.59 -34.77 18.33
CA GLY A 404 30.50 -36.18 17.98
C GLY A 404 31.47 -36.60 16.87
N ILE A 405 31.64 -35.79 15.82
CA ILE A 405 32.59 -36.06 14.73
C ILE A 405 34.04 -36.04 15.23
N VAL A 406 34.39 -35.18 16.17
CA VAL A 406 35.73 -35.14 16.78
C VAL A 406 35.96 -36.35 17.69
N LEU A 407 34.98 -36.72 18.51
CA LEU A 407 35.07 -37.87 19.43
C LEU A 407 35.11 -39.23 18.72
N PHE A 408 34.38 -39.38 17.61
CA PHE A 408 34.28 -40.61 16.83
C PHE A 408 35.10 -40.59 15.53
N LYS A 409 36.00 -39.61 15.36
CA LYS A 409 36.82 -39.37 14.15
C LYS A 409 37.54 -40.61 13.61
N ASP A 410 37.97 -41.49 14.51
CA ASP A 410 38.80 -42.66 14.20
C ASP A 410 37.98 -43.88 13.75
N THR A 411 36.65 -43.85 13.97
CA THR A 411 35.74 -44.91 13.52
C THR A 411 35.71 -44.97 11.98
N PRO A 412 35.78 -46.15 11.35
CA PRO A 412 35.78 -46.30 9.90
C PRO A 412 34.72 -45.48 9.16
N SER A 413 33.48 -45.41 9.68
CA SER A 413 32.35 -44.70 9.04
C SER A 413 32.42 -43.17 9.09
N ILE A 414 33.26 -42.59 9.94
CA ILE A 414 33.50 -41.14 10.00
C ILE A 414 34.87 -40.80 9.39
N ARG A 415 35.86 -41.68 9.57
CA ARG A 415 37.20 -41.58 8.99
C ARG A 415 37.20 -41.58 7.46
N SER A 416 36.44 -42.49 6.83
CA SER A 416 36.32 -42.55 5.36
C SER A 416 35.71 -41.27 4.76
N ALA A 417 34.80 -40.65 5.51
CA ALA A 417 34.06 -39.45 5.11
C ALA A 417 34.86 -38.13 5.22
N SER A 418 36.17 -38.18 5.53
CA SER A 418 37.04 -37.03 5.80
C SER A 418 36.43 -36.03 6.82
N PRO A 419 36.65 -36.23 8.15
CA PRO A 419 35.99 -35.47 9.23
C PRO A 419 36.06 -33.93 9.09
N ILE A 420 37.15 -33.41 8.50
CA ILE A 420 37.35 -31.97 8.30
C ILE A 420 36.29 -31.36 7.36
N PHE A 421 35.92 -32.07 6.27
CA PHE A 421 34.87 -31.60 5.36
C PHE A 421 33.50 -31.64 6.03
N LEU A 422 33.22 -32.66 6.85
CA LEU A 422 31.97 -32.76 7.61
C LEU A 422 31.80 -31.58 8.58
N ASN A 423 32.85 -31.22 9.33
CA ASN A 423 32.84 -30.05 10.21
C ASN A 423 32.69 -28.74 9.41
N PHE A 424 33.27 -28.65 8.21
CA PHE A 424 33.10 -27.48 7.34
C PHE A 424 31.65 -27.31 6.86
N SER A 425 30.99 -28.40 6.46
CA SER A 425 29.55 -28.38 6.12
C SER A 425 28.69 -27.96 7.32
N LEU A 426 29.00 -28.42 8.54
CA LEU A 426 28.29 -28.02 9.77
C LEU A 426 28.50 -26.55 10.12
N ILE A 427 29.69 -25.99 9.92
CA ILE A 427 29.96 -24.55 10.05
C ILE A 427 29.07 -23.76 9.08
N GLY A 428 28.93 -24.21 7.83
CA GLY A 428 27.99 -23.61 6.87
C GLY A 428 26.55 -23.59 7.39
N GLY A 429 26.09 -24.70 7.98
CA GLY A 429 24.77 -24.77 8.63
C GLY A 429 24.60 -23.78 9.79
N ILE A 430 25.59 -23.66 10.69
CA ILE A 430 25.57 -22.67 11.78
C ILE A 430 25.44 -21.25 11.21
N ILE A 431 26.21 -20.90 10.18
CA ILE A 431 26.18 -19.57 9.56
C ILE A 431 24.79 -19.27 8.96
N ILE A 432 24.12 -20.24 8.33
CA ILE A 432 22.74 -20.05 7.83
C ILE A 432 21.76 -19.83 8.99
N TYR A 433 21.83 -20.62 10.07
CA TYR A 433 20.93 -20.46 11.22
C TYR A 433 21.13 -19.10 11.93
N ILE A 434 22.37 -18.61 12.05
CA ILE A 434 22.66 -17.25 12.52
C ILE A 434 22.11 -16.21 11.53
N GLY A 435 22.25 -16.45 10.23
CA GLY A 435 21.64 -15.64 9.17
C GLY A 435 20.13 -15.46 9.34
N ILE A 436 19.40 -16.54 9.67
CA ILE A 436 17.95 -16.51 9.91
C ILE A 436 17.60 -15.69 11.15
N ILE A 437 18.37 -15.79 12.25
CA ILE A 437 18.18 -14.95 13.44
C ILE A 437 18.33 -13.45 13.08
N VAL A 438 19.33 -13.11 12.26
CA VAL A 438 19.56 -11.73 11.78
C VAL A 438 18.53 -11.29 10.72
N TRP A 439 17.92 -12.25 9.99
CA TRP A 439 16.85 -12.00 9.02
C TRP A 439 15.53 -11.61 9.67
N VAL A 440 15.25 -12.16 10.85
CA VAL A 440 14.00 -11.90 11.59
C VAL A 440 14.17 -10.77 12.63
N GLY A 441 15.41 -10.41 12.99
CA GLY A 441 15.73 -9.34 13.95
C GLY A 441 15.41 -7.91 13.49
N PRO A 442 15.61 -6.90 14.38
CA PRO A 442 15.21 -5.51 14.16
C PRO A 442 16.06 -4.80 13.10
N ILE A 443 15.42 -4.41 11.99
CA ILE A 443 16.06 -3.91 10.77
C ILE A 443 16.92 -2.66 11.01
N SER A 444 18.15 -2.70 10.49
CA SER A 444 19.12 -1.60 10.47
C SER A 444 20.08 -1.78 9.29
N THR A 445 20.72 -0.71 8.82
CA THR A 445 21.63 -0.74 7.65
C THR A 445 22.73 -1.80 7.75
N HIS A 446 23.32 -2.00 8.95
CA HIS A 446 24.30 -3.06 9.17
C HIS A 446 23.69 -4.46 9.10
N GLN A 447 22.48 -4.66 9.66
CA GLN A 447 21.78 -5.95 9.55
C GLN A 447 21.31 -6.24 8.12
N CYS A 448 20.85 -5.24 7.35
CA CYS A 448 20.50 -5.42 5.94
C CYS A 448 21.64 -6.06 5.15
N ASN A 449 22.88 -5.60 5.36
CA ASN A 449 24.07 -6.19 4.75
C ASN A 449 24.37 -7.58 5.34
N ALA A 450 24.39 -7.72 6.68
CA ALA A 450 24.69 -8.99 7.35
C ALA A 450 23.74 -10.14 6.94
N ARG A 451 22.46 -9.85 6.67
CA ARG A 451 21.45 -10.80 6.18
C ARG A 451 21.92 -11.54 4.93
N PHE A 452 22.27 -10.81 3.88
CA PHE A 452 22.78 -11.41 2.65
C PHE A 452 24.11 -12.11 2.90
N TRP A 453 25.09 -11.44 3.53
CA TRP A 453 26.41 -12.03 3.80
C TRP A 453 26.33 -13.40 4.53
N LEU A 454 25.52 -13.52 5.58
CA LEU A 454 25.39 -14.77 6.34
C LEU A 454 24.73 -15.88 5.50
N VAL A 455 23.59 -15.61 4.86
CA VAL A 455 22.89 -16.62 4.06
C VAL A 455 23.75 -17.08 2.89
N THR A 456 24.43 -16.17 2.17
CA THR A 456 25.25 -16.53 1.01
C THR A 456 26.53 -17.27 1.38
N LEU A 457 27.26 -16.81 2.41
CA LEU A 457 28.47 -17.50 2.88
C LEU A 457 28.14 -18.89 3.45
N GLY A 458 27.08 -18.99 4.26
CA GLY A 458 26.63 -20.24 4.86
C GLY A 458 26.23 -21.27 3.80
N PHE A 459 25.46 -20.86 2.78
CA PHE A 459 25.09 -21.70 1.65
C PHE A 459 26.31 -22.13 0.82
N SER A 460 27.22 -21.21 0.48
CA SER A 460 28.46 -21.52 -0.25
C SER A 460 29.34 -22.52 0.52
N THR A 461 29.46 -22.34 1.84
CA THR A 461 30.20 -23.24 2.74
C THR A 461 29.59 -24.63 2.80
N LEU A 462 28.26 -24.72 2.99
CA LEU A 462 27.51 -25.98 3.07
C LEU A 462 27.54 -26.75 1.75
N ILE A 463 27.12 -26.12 0.64
CA ILE A 463 26.97 -26.78 -0.66
C ILE A 463 28.32 -26.97 -1.34
N GLY A 464 29.21 -25.97 -1.32
CA GLY A 464 30.53 -26.06 -1.95
C GLY A 464 31.40 -27.19 -1.38
N SER A 465 31.35 -27.42 -0.06
CA SER A 465 32.06 -28.53 0.57
C SER A 465 31.51 -29.92 0.17
N LEU A 466 30.19 -30.03 -0.04
CA LEU A 466 29.56 -31.25 -0.55
C LEU A 466 29.88 -31.49 -2.04
N VAL A 467 29.79 -30.46 -2.88
CA VAL A 467 30.07 -30.54 -4.32
C VAL A 467 31.53 -30.93 -4.60
N VAL A 468 32.50 -30.25 -3.98
CA VAL A 468 33.93 -30.57 -4.16
C VAL A 468 34.28 -31.97 -3.64
N LYS A 469 33.60 -32.44 -2.59
CA LYS A 469 33.76 -33.80 -2.07
C LYS A 469 33.20 -34.85 -3.03
N ASN A 470 32.05 -34.63 -3.64
CA ASN A 470 31.54 -35.50 -4.72
C ASN A 470 32.46 -35.45 -5.95
N PHE A 471 32.97 -34.28 -6.34
CA PHE A 471 33.90 -34.13 -7.48
C PHE A 471 35.16 -35.00 -7.34
N ARG A 472 35.73 -35.10 -6.13
CA ARG A 472 36.82 -36.05 -5.82
C ARG A 472 36.44 -37.51 -6.05
N ILE A 473 35.21 -37.91 -5.72
CA ILE A 473 34.73 -39.28 -5.94
C ILE A 473 34.66 -39.55 -7.45
N TRP A 474 34.09 -38.63 -8.24
CA TRP A 474 34.07 -38.76 -9.69
C TRP A 474 35.47 -38.93 -10.29
N LEU A 475 36.44 -38.06 -9.94
CA LEU A 475 37.83 -38.14 -10.41
C LEU A 475 38.55 -39.47 -10.07
N ILE A 476 38.12 -40.21 -9.04
CA ILE A 476 38.69 -41.52 -8.69
C ILE A 476 38.14 -42.63 -9.60
N PHE A 477 36.87 -42.54 -10.02
CA PHE A 477 36.19 -43.59 -10.80
C PHE A 477 36.16 -43.35 -12.33
N ASP A 478 36.56 -42.15 -12.78
CA ASP A 478 36.71 -41.82 -14.21
C ASP A 478 38.10 -42.20 -14.79
N ASN A 479 39.02 -42.72 -13.95
CA ASN A 479 40.35 -43.17 -14.41
C ASN A 479 40.26 -44.52 -15.15
N PRO A 480 40.56 -44.60 -16.47
CA PRO A 480 40.43 -45.82 -17.25
C PRO A 480 41.41 -46.94 -16.85
N GLU A 481 42.52 -46.63 -16.18
CA GLU A 481 43.52 -47.64 -15.78
C GLU A 481 43.29 -48.23 -14.38
N LEU A 482 42.26 -47.76 -13.64
CA LEU A 482 41.98 -48.15 -12.24
C LEU A 482 43.18 -48.00 -11.26
N LYS A 483 44.22 -47.24 -11.63
CA LYS A 483 45.37 -46.97 -10.76
C LYS A 483 44.93 -46.20 -9.51
N ALA A 484 45.32 -46.68 -8.34
CA ALA A 484 44.87 -46.16 -7.04
C ALA A 484 45.50 -44.80 -6.68
N ILE A 485 44.95 -43.71 -7.21
CA ILE A 485 45.41 -42.34 -6.96
C ILE A 485 45.01 -41.90 -5.53
N LYS A 486 46.01 -41.71 -4.66
CA LYS A 486 45.82 -41.19 -3.29
C LYS A 486 45.62 -39.67 -3.27
N ILE A 487 44.42 -39.20 -3.65
CA ILE A 487 44.04 -37.78 -3.52
C ILE A 487 43.94 -37.41 -2.03
N THR A 488 44.70 -36.41 -1.60
CA THR A 488 44.71 -35.89 -0.21
C THR A 488 43.70 -34.77 0.01
N ASN A 489 43.29 -34.54 1.27
CA ASN A 489 42.35 -33.46 1.58
C ASN A 489 42.91 -32.06 1.22
N TYR A 490 44.23 -31.85 1.34
CA TYR A 490 44.91 -30.60 0.98
C TYR A 490 44.79 -30.24 -0.51
N GLN A 491 44.60 -31.22 -1.39
CA GLN A 491 44.39 -30.99 -2.83
C GLN A 491 42.94 -30.59 -3.17
N LEU A 492 41.99 -30.74 -2.25
CA LEU A 492 40.59 -30.32 -2.42
C LEU A 492 40.31 -28.91 -1.88
N PHE A 493 40.97 -28.51 -0.79
CA PHE A 493 40.71 -27.22 -0.15
C PHE A 493 40.83 -25.99 -1.08
N PRO A 494 41.76 -25.94 -2.07
CA PRO A 494 41.79 -24.85 -3.05
C PRO A 494 40.47 -24.67 -3.83
N TRP A 495 39.74 -25.75 -4.13
CA TRP A 495 38.47 -25.68 -4.87
C TRP A 495 37.32 -25.15 -4.00
N VAL A 496 37.26 -25.54 -2.72
CA VAL A 496 36.30 -24.97 -1.76
C VAL A 496 36.64 -23.50 -1.49
N GLY A 497 37.92 -23.18 -1.34
CA GLY A 497 38.42 -21.81 -1.20
C GLY A 497 38.06 -20.93 -2.40
N LEU A 498 38.21 -21.43 -3.63
CA LEU A 498 37.82 -20.71 -4.85
C LEU A 498 36.33 -20.37 -4.87
N CYS A 499 35.45 -21.30 -4.50
CA CYS A 499 34.02 -21.04 -4.40
C CYS A 499 33.69 -19.94 -3.37
N LEU A 500 34.34 -19.98 -2.20
CA LEU A 500 34.16 -18.97 -1.16
C LEU A 500 34.72 -17.60 -1.57
N VAL A 501 35.90 -17.54 -2.20
CA VAL A 501 36.49 -16.29 -2.71
C VAL A 501 35.59 -15.64 -3.76
N ILE A 502 35.02 -16.41 -4.69
CA ILE A 502 34.04 -15.89 -5.67
C ILE A 502 32.82 -15.30 -4.95
N ASN A 503 32.27 -16.00 -3.96
CA ASN A 503 31.13 -15.49 -3.20
C ASN A 503 31.46 -14.22 -2.38
N ILE A 504 32.63 -14.17 -1.73
CA ILE A 504 33.11 -13.00 -0.98
C ILE A 504 33.28 -11.78 -1.91
N VAL A 505 33.85 -11.97 -3.11
CA VAL A 505 34.01 -10.89 -4.10
C VAL A 505 32.65 -10.37 -4.57
N LEU A 506 31.71 -11.26 -4.94
CA LEU A 506 30.36 -10.85 -5.34
C LEU A 506 29.61 -10.12 -4.22
N MET A 507 29.74 -10.56 -2.96
CA MET A 507 29.14 -9.90 -1.81
C MET A 507 29.79 -8.55 -1.47
N ALA A 508 31.10 -8.40 -1.68
CA ALA A 508 31.78 -7.11 -1.57
C ALA A 508 31.31 -6.12 -2.65
N ILE A 509 31.07 -6.59 -3.89
CA ILE A 509 30.47 -5.78 -4.96
C ILE A 509 29.04 -5.38 -4.58
N LEU A 510 28.20 -6.30 -4.08
CA LEU A 510 26.84 -5.99 -3.63
C LEU A 510 26.83 -4.94 -2.52
N THR A 511 27.74 -5.05 -1.55
CA THR A 511 27.87 -4.12 -0.42
C THR A 511 28.34 -2.72 -0.86
N SER A 512 29.27 -2.64 -1.81
CA SER A 512 29.87 -1.36 -2.25
C SER A 512 29.06 -0.64 -3.33
N VAL A 513 28.42 -1.38 -4.24
CA VAL A 513 27.66 -0.81 -5.38
C VAL A 513 26.17 -0.71 -5.08
N GLY A 514 25.61 -1.57 -4.22
CA GLY A 514 24.17 -1.72 -4.06
C GLY A 514 23.45 -0.68 -3.19
N ASP A 515 24.18 0.16 -2.45
CA ASP A 515 23.61 1.18 -1.52
C ASP A 515 22.55 0.57 -0.57
N LEU A 516 22.86 -0.62 -0.05
CA LEU A 516 21.91 -1.43 0.73
C LEU A 516 21.74 -0.87 2.14
N LYS A 517 20.57 -0.26 2.40
CA LYS A 517 20.27 0.45 3.65
C LYS A 517 18.85 0.25 4.13
N ALA A 518 18.66 0.45 5.43
CA ALA A 518 17.34 0.55 6.02
C ALA A 518 16.70 1.89 5.63
N ILE A 519 15.46 1.86 5.15
CA ILE A 519 14.61 3.04 4.97
C ILE A 519 13.23 2.76 5.57
N ASP A 520 12.56 3.81 6.01
CA ASP A 520 11.13 3.75 6.36
C ASP A 520 10.27 3.98 5.12
N ALA A 521 9.19 3.19 4.98
CA ALA A 521 8.30 3.23 3.83
C ALA A 521 6.83 3.10 4.24
N GLN A 522 5.96 3.82 3.53
CA GLN A 522 4.51 3.88 3.69
C GLN A 522 3.83 3.31 2.44
N GLY A 523 2.58 2.86 2.55
CA GLY A 523 1.81 2.38 1.39
C GLY A 523 2.42 1.16 0.69
N ILE A 524 3.11 0.31 1.45
CA ILE A 524 3.54 -1.03 1.03
C ILE A 524 2.55 -2.03 1.65
N ASP A 525 2.10 -3.02 0.88
CA ASP A 525 1.06 -3.96 1.27
C ASP A 525 -0.23 -3.24 1.75
N SER A 526 -1.05 -3.91 2.56
CA SER A 526 -2.25 -3.33 3.19
C SER A 526 -1.94 -2.44 4.42
N LEU A 527 -0.80 -1.74 4.44
CA LEU A 527 -0.50 -0.75 5.48
C LEU A 527 -1.53 0.38 5.49
N GLY A 528 -1.96 0.80 6.69
CA GLY A 528 -2.80 1.97 6.87
C GLY A 528 -2.14 3.27 6.41
N LYS A 529 -2.96 4.27 6.07
CA LYS A 529 -2.55 5.60 5.56
C LYS A 529 -1.51 6.34 6.44
N TYR A 530 -1.46 6.02 7.73
CA TYR A 530 -0.57 6.62 8.73
C TYR A 530 0.45 5.64 9.31
N GLU A 531 0.62 4.48 8.67
CA GLU A 531 1.49 3.41 9.13
C GLU A 531 2.71 3.27 8.22
N TYR A 532 3.85 2.94 8.82
CA TYR A 532 5.09 2.71 8.09
C TYR A 532 5.86 1.50 8.62
N MET A 533 6.66 0.91 7.75
CA MET A 533 7.57 -0.18 8.09
C MET A 533 9.00 0.13 7.61
N THR A 534 9.99 -0.28 8.38
CA THR A 534 11.40 -0.19 7.96
C THR A 534 11.75 -1.37 7.05
N ILE A 535 12.27 -1.11 5.86
CA ILE A 535 12.70 -2.14 4.89
C ILE A 535 14.16 -1.96 4.46
N CYS A 536 14.79 -3.05 4.04
CA CYS A 536 16.10 -3.01 3.39
C CYS A 536 15.94 -2.72 1.90
N LYS A 537 16.29 -1.51 1.45
CA LYS A 537 16.27 -1.12 0.03
C LYS A 537 17.67 -1.12 -0.56
N MET A 538 17.78 -1.55 -1.81
CA MET A 538 18.98 -1.45 -2.65
C MET A 538 18.69 -0.66 -3.93
N ASN A 539 19.73 -0.19 -4.61
CA ASN A 539 19.61 0.41 -5.94
C ASN A 539 19.56 -0.65 -7.06
N TYR A 540 19.33 -0.22 -8.30
CA TYR A 540 19.23 -1.09 -9.48
C TYR A 540 20.50 -1.94 -9.71
N SER A 541 21.69 -1.36 -9.51
CA SER A 541 22.96 -2.06 -9.64
C SER A 541 23.16 -3.12 -8.54
N GLY A 542 22.64 -2.88 -7.34
CA GLY A 542 22.53 -3.88 -6.27
C GLY A 542 21.65 -5.06 -6.66
N ALA A 543 20.46 -4.79 -7.21
CA ALA A 543 19.57 -5.84 -7.71
C ALA A 543 20.23 -6.69 -8.82
N SER A 544 20.90 -6.05 -9.78
CA SER A 544 21.70 -6.73 -10.81
C SER A 544 22.81 -7.62 -10.23
N THR A 545 23.49 -7.14 -9.18
CA THR A 545 24.52 -7.92 -8.47
C THR A 545 23.90 -9.10 -7.71
N LEU A 546 22.72 -8.92 -7.11
CA LEU A 546 21.97 -10.00 -6.44
C LEU A 546 21.55 -11.10 -7.43
N TYR A 547 21.06 -10.75 -8.63
CA TYR A 547 20.76 -11.73 -9.67
C TYR A 547 22.02 -12.49 -10.13
N THR A 548 23.18 -11.82 -10.17
CA THR A 548 24.47 -12.47 -10.48
C THR A 548 24.88 -13.46 -9.39
N ILE A 549 24.65 -13.16 -8.11
CA ILE A 549 24.87 -14.08 -6.98
C ILE A 549 23.93 -15.30 -7.06
N LEU A 550 22.65 -15.08 -7.40
CA LEU A 550 21.68 -16.17 -7.57
C LEU A 550 22.05 -17.09 -8.75
N ALA A 551 22.48 -16.52 -9.89
CA ALA A 551 22.98 -17.28 -11.03
C ALA A 551 24.23 -18.11 -10.70
N TYR A 552 25.16 -17.55 -9.90
CA TYR A 552 26.32 -18.29 -9.40
C TYR A 552 25.91 -19.50 -8.55
N PHE A 553 24.93 -19.37 -7.65
CA PHE A 553 24.44 -20.51 -6.86
C PHE A 553 23.67 -21.54 -7.68
N ALA A 554 22.88 -21.12 -8.67
CA ALA A 554 22.24 -22.03 -9.61
C ALA A 554 23.29 -22.86 -10.38
N ALA A 555 24.36 -22.23 -10.88
CA ALA A 555 25.48 -22.92 -11.53
C ALA A 555 26.20 -23.90 -10.59
N LEU A 556 26.47 -23.51 -9.34
CA LEU A 556 27.10 -24.38 -8.34
C LEU A 556 26.24 -25.63 -8.04
N LEU A 557 24.91 -25.46 -7.94
CA LEU A 557 23.97 -26.57 -7.78
C LEU A 557 23.93 -27.47 -9.02
N LEU A 558 23.84 -26.90 -10.23
CA LEU A 558 23.83 -27.67 -11.48
C LEU A 558 25.09 -28.53 -11.64
N VAL A 559 26.26 -27.99 -11.32
CA VAL A 559 27.52 -28.77 -11.28
C VAL A 559 27.43 -29.88 -10.23
N GLY A 560 26.91 -29.59 -9.03
CA GLY A 560 26.69 -30.59 -7.98
C GLY A 560 25.75 -31.73 -8.39
N VAL A 561 24.64 -31.39 -9.06
CA VAL A 561 23.64 -32.32 -9.59
C VAL A 561 24.25 -33.20 -10.71
N PHE A 562 24.96 -32.60 -11.66
CA PHE A 562 25.63 -33.32 -12.76
C PHE A 562 26.69 -34.31 -12.25
N VAL A 563 27.57 -33.86 -11.34
CA VAL A 563 28.61 -34.70 -10.73
C VAL A 563 27.97 -35.84 -9.95
N SER A 564 26.90 -35.57 -9.19
CA SER A 564 26.16 -36.60 -8.44
C SER A 564 25.47 -37.62 -9.34
N TRP A 565 24.93 -37.18 -10.49
CA TRP A 565 24.36 -38.07 -11.51
C TRP A 565 25.41 -39.01 -12.10
N LYS A 566 26.61 -38.51 -12.45
CA LYS A 566 27.72 -39.34 -12.92
C LYS A 566 28.16 -40.39 -11.90
N ILE A 567 28.17 -40.06 -10.60
CA ILE A 567 28.61 -40.95 -9.52
C ILE A 567 27.58 -42.05 -9.20
N ARG A 568 26.30 -41.89 -9.59
CA ARG A 568 25.21 -42.86 -9.31
C ARG A 568 25.54 -44.31 -9.73
N ILE A 569 26.39 -44.48 -10.74
CA ILE A 569 26.81 -45.78 -11.31
C ILE A 569 27.75 -46.57 -10.35
N VAL A 570 28.34 -45.91 -9.34
CA VAL A 570 29.36 -46.51 -8.45
C VAL A 570 28.71 -47.15 -7.21
N ASP A 571 28.17 -48.36 -7.38
CA ASP A 571 27.66 -49.19 -6.29
C ASP A 571 28.77 -49.94 -5.54
N ILE A 572 29.41 -49.24 -4.60
CA ILE A 572 30.38 -49.79 -3.64
C ILE A 572 29.98 -49.36 -2.23
N GLU A 573 29.87 -50.30 -1.28
CA GLU A 573 29.39 -50.01 0.08
C GLU A 573 30.27 -49.01 0.85
N GLU A 574 31.58 -49.00 0.57
CA GLU A 574 32.55 -48.01 1.08
C GLU A 574 32.19 -46.57 0.71
N PHE A 575 31.55 -46.38 -0.46
CA PHE A 575 31.22 -45.08 -1.05
C PHE A 575 29.72 -44.75 -1.03
N ASN A 576 28.89 -45.55 -0.33
CA ASN A 576 27.44 -45.33 -0.18
C ASN A 576 27.07 -43.97 0.47
N GLU A 577 28.06 -43.20 0.95
CA GLU A 577 27.92 -41.78 1.27
C GLU A 577 27.52 -40.91 0.06
N SER A 578 27.99 -41.22 -1.16
CA SER A 578 27.74 -40.42 -2.36
C SER A 578 26.24 -40.25 -2.65
N LYS A 579 25.44 -41.30 -2.37
CA LYS A 579 23.98 -41.30 -2.51
C LYS A 579 23.30 -40.34 -1.53
N ALA A 580 23.78 -40.23 -0.30
CA ALA A 580 23.25 -39.26 0.67
C ALA A 580 23.55 -37.81 0.23
N ILE A 581 24.74 -37.56 -0.32
CA ILE A 581 25.11 -36.24 -0.84
C ILE A 581 24.31 -35.92 -2.12
N ALA A 582 24.11 -36.90 -3.02
CA ALA A 582 23.26 -36.75 -4.20
C ALA A 582 21.82 -36.41 -3.83
N ASN A 583 21.19 -37.19 -2.94
CA ASN A 583 19.84 -36.94 -2.44
C ASN A 583 19.71 -35.55 -1.79
N THR A 584 20.74 -35.11 -1.08
CA THR A 584 20.80 -33.75 -0.50
C THR A 584 20.78 -32.68 -1.59
N LEU A 585 21.64 -32.79 -2.60
CA LEU A 585 21.72 -31.82 -3.68
C LEU A 585 20.43 -31.79 -4.53
N TYR A 586 19.80 -32.94 -4.77
CA TYR A 586 18.49 -33.02 -5.44
C TYR A 586 17.38 -32.37 -4.59
N ALA A 587 17.31 -32.65 -3.29
CA ALA A 587 16.30 -32.06 -2.39
C ALA A 587 16.45 -30.53 -2.28
N VAL A 588 17.68 -30.02 -2.11
CA VAL A 588 17.98 -28.58 -2.09
C VAL A 588 17.54 -27.91 -3.40
N SER A 589 17.84 -28.53 -4.54
CA SER A 589 17.50 -27.99 -5.86
C SER A 589 15.98 -27.96 -6.10
N PHE A 590 15.26 -29.02 -5.70
CA PHE A 590 13.80 -29.07 -5.78
C PHE A 590 13.13 -28.03 -4.88
N CYS A 591 13.60 -27.85 -3.65
CA CYS A 591 13.05 -26.82 -2.76
C CYS A 591 13.20 -25.42 -3.37
N LEU A 592 14.39 -25.08 -3.88
CA LEU A 592 14.66 -23.78 -4.48
C LEU A 592 13.84 -23.54 -5.76
N PHE A 593 13.56 -24.59 -6.55
CA PHE A 593 12.66 -24.51 -7.70
C PHE A 593 11.22 -24.14 -7.32
N VAL A 594 10.75 -24.52 -6.13
CA VAL A 594 9.43 -24.12 -5.59
C VAL A 594 9.46 -22.74 -4.94
N ILE A 595 10.52 -22.42 -4.19
CA ILE A 595 10.61 -21.17 -3.41
C ILE A 595 10.82 -19.94 -4.31
N VAL A 596 11.62 -20.03 -5.37
CA VAL A 596 11.91 -18.87 -6.22
C VAL A 596 10.64 -18.30 -6.89
N PRO A 597 9.75 -19.09 -7.51
CA PRO A 597 8.45 -18.61 -7.99
C PRO A 597 7.56 -18.01 -6.90
N LEU A 598 7.54 -18.58 -5.69
CA LEU A 598 6.76 -18.05 -4.56
C LEU A 598 7.24 -16.66 -4.11
N MET A 599 8.51 -16.33 -4.33
CA MET A 599 9.10 -15.00 -4.08
C MET A 599 8.98 -14.02 -5.25
N ILE A 600 8.42 -14.46 -6.38
CA ILE A 600 8.07 -13.60 -7.54
C ILE A 600 6.57 -13.28 -7.54
N SER A 601 5.74 -14.16 -6.94
CA SER A 601 4.33 -13.92 -6.68
C SER A 601 4.14 -12.73 -5.71
N PRO A 602 3.20 -11.80 -5.97
CA PRO A 602 2.93 -10.69 -5.06
C PRO A 602 2.36 -11.20 -3.73
N GLN A 603 3.10 -10.97 -2.65
CA GLN A 603 2.73 -11.32 -1.28
C GLN A 603 3.09 -10.17 -0.33
N GLU A 604 2.43 -10.14 0.83
CA GLU A 604 2.80 -9.25 1.93
C GLU A 604 4.26 -9.48 2.38
N ARG A 605 4.98 -8.41 2.73
CA ARG A 605 6.36 -8.43 3.21
C ARG A 605 6.57 -9.28 4.46
N GLN A 606 5.55 -9.43 5.30
CA GLN A 606 5.59 -10.36 6.44
C GLN A 606 5.62 -11.82 5.95
N SER A 607 4.77 -12.17 4.97
CA SER A 607 4.71 -13.50 4.36
C SER A 607 5.97 -13.84 3.57
N GLU A 608 6.52 -12.90 2.77
CA GLU A 608 7.85 -13.05 2.15
C GLU A 608 8.92 -13.44 3.19
N THR A 609 8.99 -12.67 4.29
CA THR A 609 9.97 -12.85 5.37
C THR A 609 9.80 -14.21 6.05
N ILE A 610 8.57 -14.63 6.34
CA ILE A 610 8.25 -15.92 6.95
C ILE A 610 8.66 -17.07 6.02
N ILE A 611 8.29 -17.01 4.73
CA ILE A 611 8.60 -18.07 3.76
C ILE A 611 10.11 -18.25 3.61
N LEU A 612 10.90 -17.17 3.49
CA LEU A 612 12.36 -17.24 3.43
C LEU A 612 12.97 -17.91 4.68
N CYS A 613 12.41 -17.65 5.86
CA CYS A 613 12.90 -18.23 7.11
C CYS A 613 12.51 -19.71 7.27
N VAL A 614 11.28 -20.10 6.90
CA VAL A 614 10.86 -21.51 6.85
C VAL A 614 11.69 -22.29 5.84
N ALA A 615 11.89 -21.73 4.64
CA ALA A 615 12.74 -22.29 3.60
C ALA A 615 14.18 -22.52 4.07
N GLY A 616 14.81 -21.49 4.64
CA GLY A 616 16.18 -21.55 5.15
C GLY A 616 16.35 -22.60 6.26
N LEU A 617 15.39 -22.66 7.20
CA LEU A 617 15.37 -23.70 8.24
C LEU A 617 15.22 -25.09 7.64
N PHE A 618 14.22 -25.30 6.78
CA PHE A 618 13.88 -26.62 6.23
C PHE A 618 15.00 -27.17 5.36
N ILE A 619 15.51 -26.40 4.40
CA ILE A 619 16.58 -26.82 3.47
C ILE A 619 17.85 -27.17 4.25
N THR A 620 18.27 -26.31 5.18
CA THR A 620 19.49 -26.53 5.98
C THR A 620 19.34 -27.76 6.88
N THR A 621 18.19 -27.89 7.56
CA THR A 621 17.94 -29.03 8.44
C THR A 621 17.89 -30.33 7.64
N ALA A 622 17.13 -30.39 6.53
CA ALA A 622 17.04 -31.57 5.68
C ALA A 622 18.41 -32.00 5.14
N ALA A 623 19.23 -31.06 4.66
CA ALA A 623 20.58 -31.35 4.17
C ALA A 623 21.49 -31.96 5.26
N LEU A 624 21.42 -31.44 6.49
CA LEU A 624 22.18 -31.98 7.61
C LEU A 624 21.63 -33.35 8.08
N LEU A 625 20.32 -33.54 8.14
CA LEU A 625 19.75 -34.83 8.53
C LEU A 625 20.10 -35.94 7.51
N ILE A 626 19.98 -35.68 6.21
CA ILE A 626 20.30 -36.66 5.15
C ILE A 626 21.78 -37.05 5.16
N VAL A 627 22.71 -36.09 5.32
CA VAL A 627 24.16 -36.37 5.30
C VAL A 627 24.64 -37.02 6.61
N PHE A 628 24.09 -36.64 7.77
CA PHE A 628 24.68 -36.99 9.07
C PHE A 628 23.97 -38.12 9.83
N ILE A 629 22.63 -38.30 9.71
CA ILE A 629 21.94 -39.44 10.37
C ILE A 629 22.57 -40.79 10.00
N PRO A 630 22.83 -41.11 8.70
CA PRO A 630 23.36 -42.43 8.33
C PRO A 630 24.77 -42.72 8.86
N LYS A 631 25.49 -41.68 9.32
CA LYS A 631 26.84 -41.80 9.90
C LYS A 631 26.76 -42.14 11.38
N PHE A 632 26.03 -41.33 12.15
CA PHE A 632 25.87 -41.55 13.59
C PHE A 632 25.13 -42.86 13.87
N TRP A 633 24.15 -43.23 13.04
CA TRP A 633 23.45 -44.52 13.12
C TRP A 633 24.39 -45.73 12.98
N ARG A 634 25.33 -45.69 12.03
CA ARG A 634 26.35 -46.75 11.88
C ARG A 634 27.31 -46.82 13.06
N VAL A 635 27.74 -45.67 13.59
CA VAL A 635 28.60 -45.62 14.79
C VAL A 635 27.89 -46.16 16.03
N PHE A 636 26.59 -45.89 16.18
CA PHE A 636 25.77 -46.40 17.27
C PHE A 636 25.57 -47.92 17.22
N ILE A 637 25.25 -48.48 16.05
CA ILE A 637 24.99 -49.93 15.91
C ILE A 637 26.27 -50.76 15.93
N TYR A 638 27.33 -50.37 15.21
CA TYR A 638 28.50 -51.22 14.98
C TYR A 638 29.70 -50.89 15.90
N GLY A 639 29.61 -49.81 16.69
CA GLY A 639 30.64 -49.40 17.64
C GLY A 639 32.01 -49.09 17.02
N LYS A 640 33.04 -49.04 17.88
CA LYS A 640 34.42 -48.73 17.48
C LYS A 640 35.11 -49.85 16.67
N GLU A 641 34.71 -51.11 16.85
CA GLU A 641 35.43 -52.27 16.31
C GLU A 641 34.67 -52.99 15.20
N GLY A 642 33.36 -53.27 15.39
CA GLY A 642 32.52 -54.01 14.45
C GLY A 642 32.28 -53.28 13.11
N THR A 643 32.52 -51.97 13.05
CA THR A 643 32.52 -51.23 11.78
C THR A 643 33.58 -51.72 10.79
N ASN A 644 34.63 -52.45 11.21
CA ASN A 644 35.64 -53.01 10.32
C ASN A 644 35.16 -54.26 9.54
N ASP A 645 34.17 -55.00 10.05
CA ASP A 645 33.75 -56.27 9.42
C ASP A 645 32.90 -56.08 8.16
N MET A 646 32.17 -54.95 8.05
CA MET A 646 31.56 -54.53 6.78
C MET A 646 32.60 -54.45 5.65
N PHE A 647 33.77 -53.84 5.91
CA PHE A 647 34.84 -53.66 4.92
C PHE A 647 35.57 -54.97 4.56
N LYS A 648 35.25 -56.10 5.20
CA LYS A 648 35.80 -57.43 4.84
C LYS A 648 35.01 -58.14 3.74
N GLN A 649 33.73 -57.80 3.51
CA GLN A 649 32.95 -58.42 2.43
C GLN A 649 33.27 -57.82 1.06
N LYS A 650 34.33 -58.30 0.43
CA LYS A 650 34.65 -58.00 -0.98
C LYS A 650 33.62 -58.61 -1.96
N LYS A 651 32.48 -57.94 -2.13
CA LYS A 651 31.74 -58.00 -3.40
C LYS A 651 32.45 -57.11 -4.41
N SER A 652 32.90 -57.68 -5.54
CA SER A 652 33.39 -56.90 -6.68
C SER A 652 32.23 -56.12 -7.29
N SER A 653 32.38 -54.81 -7.50
CA SER A 653 31.35 -54.02 -8.18
C SER A 653 31.16 -54.51 -9.62
N SER A 654 29.90 -54.71 -10.04
CA SER A 654 29.54 -55.14 -11.39
C SER A 654 30.18 -54.29 -12.49
N VAL A 655 30.30 -52.98 -12.29
CA VAL A 655 30.89 -52.03 -13.25
C VAL A 655 32.39 -52.26 -13.45
N ALA A 656 33.14 -52.58 -12.39
CA ALA A 656 34.56 -52.91 -12.51
C ALA A 656 34.76 -54.26 -13.24
N THR A 657 33.90 -55.25 -12.96
CA THR A 657 33.89 -56.53 -13.68
C THR A 657 33.57 -56.33 -15.16
N ALA A 658 32.49 -55.62 -15.49
CA ALA A 658 32.08 -55.35 -16.87
C ALA A 658 33.13 -54.55 -17.66
N ARG A 659 33.74 -53.51 -17.06
CA ARG A 659 34.84 -52.76 -17.71
C ARG A 659 36.09 -53.64 -17.93
N ALA A 660 36.42 -54.54 -17.00
CA ALA A 660 37.53 -55.48 -17.17
C ALA A 660 37.25 -56.51 -18.29
N GLU A 661 36.02 -57.02 -18.38
CA GLU A 661 35.58 -57.89 -19.48
C GLU A 661 35.64 -57.16 -20.83
N SER A 662 35.17 -55.89 -20.90
CA SER A 662 35.29 -55.05 -22.09
C SER A 662 36.75 -54.84 -22.50
N ALA A 663 37.66 -54.58 -21.56
CA ALA A 663 39.09 -54.43 -21.85
C ALA A 663 39.71 -55.74 -22.40
N SER A 664 39.33 -56.90 -21.84
CA SER A 664 39.86 -58.20 -22.26
C SER A 664 39.50 -58.59 -23.70
N LYS A 665 38.35 -58.13 -24.21
CA LYS A 665 37.92 -58.38 -25.59
C LYS A 665 38.84 -57.74 -26.64
N ASN A 666 39.57 -56.68 -26.28
CA ASN A 666 40.44 -55.96 -27.20
C ASN A 666 41.87 -56.55 -27.31
N SER A 667 42.22 -57.58 -26.53
CA SER A 667 43.60 -58.11 -26.48
C SER A 667 43.78 -59.54 -27.03
N SER A 668 42.83 -60.08 -27.79
CA SER A 668 42.91 -61.43 -28.37
C SER A 668 42.42 -61.52 -29.81
N GLY A 669 43.06 -60.80 -30.74
CA GLY A 669 42.91 -61.04 -32.17
C GLY A 669 43.71 -62.28 -32.61
N GLY A 670 43.03 -63.38 -32.93
CA GLY A 670 43.69 -64.60 -33.38
C GLY A 670 42.74 -65.76 -33.69
N VAL A 671 42.63 -66.09 -34.98
CA VAL A 671 42.22 -67.38 -35.60
C VAL A 671 41.16 -68.23 -34.87
N HIS A 672 39.96 -68.33 -35.46
CA HIS A 672 39.01 -69.40 -35.12
C HIS A 672 39.35 -70.70 -35.87
N SER A 673 39.45 -71.80 -35.11
CA SER A 673 39.19 -73.16 -35.59
C SER A 673 38.18 -73.83 -34.64
N GLY A 674 37.34 -74.72 -35.18
CA GLY A 674 36.07 -75.08 -34.54
C GLY A 674 36.15 -76.04 -33.36
N GLY A 675 35.38 -75.74 -32.31
CA GLY A 675 35.08 -76.66 -31.20
C GLY A 675 34.02 -76.05 -30.26
N PRO A 676 32.98 -76.79 -29.85
CA PRO A 676 31.89 -76.23 -29.03
C PRO A 676 32.36 -75.93 -27.60
N LYS A 677 32.25 -74.67 -27.18
CA LYS A 677 32.56 -74.25 -25.80
C LYS A 677 31.37 -74.54 -24.88
N THR A 678 31.59 -75.33 -23.84
CA THR A 678 30.62 -75.55 -22.75
C THR A 678 30.83 -74.58 -21.61
N ASN A 679 29.74 -74.21 -20.92
CA ASN A 679 29.83 -73.45 -19.67
C ASN A 679 30.23 -74.39 -18.51
N ARG A 680 30.70 -73.84 -17.39
CA ARG A 680 31.07 -74.51 -16.11
C ARG A 680 29.90 -75.23 -15.41
N ARG A 681 28.78 -75.45 -16.11
CA ARG A 681 27.59 -76.23 -15.73
C ARG A 681 27.16 -77.24 -16.82
N GLY A 682 27.97 -77.50 -17.84
CA GLY A 682 27.77 -78.59 -18.82
C GLY A 682 26.88 -78.27 -20.02
N ASN A 683 26.05 -77.22 -19.98
CA ASN A 683 25.16 -76.90 -21.09
C ASN A 683 25.90 -76.38 -22.34
N ILE A 684 25.38 -76.77 -23.51
CA ILE A 684 25.72 -76.24 -24.84
C ILE A 684 25.01 -74.88 -25.03
N VAL A 685 25.65 -73.94 -25.72
CA VAL A 685 25.08 -72.63 -26.07
C VAL A 685 25.22 -72.40 -27.57
N SER A 686 24.13 -71.98 -28.22
CA SER A 686 24.09 -71.52 -29.61
C SER A 686 23.88 -70.00 -29.66
N GLY A 687 24.70 -69.29 -30.43
CA GLY A 687 24.42 -67.91 -30.89
C GLY A 687 23.35 -67.90 -32.00
N ASP A 688 22.88 -66.76 -32.50
CA ASP A 688 23.63 -65.50 -32.66
C ASP A 688 22.74 -64.23 -32.73
N PHE A 689 23.40 -63.07 -32.54
CA PHE A 689 23.13 -61.71 -33.08
C PHE A 689 21.92 -60.81 -32.66
N THR A 690 22.31 -59.69 -32.02
CA THR A 690 21.92 -58.26 -32.20
C THR A 690 20.53 -57.67 -31.87
N ASP A 691 20.60 -56.61 -31.05
CA ASP A 691 19.89 -55.32 -31.05
C ASP A 691 19.21 -54.92 -32.40
N ASP A 692 18.09 -54.19 -32.46
CA ASP A 692 17.25 -53.47 -31.46
C ASP A 692 15.81 -53.32 -32.05
N SER A 693 14.77 -52.60 -31.56
CA SER A 693 14.60 -51.56 -30.51
C SER A 693 13.12 -51.39 -30.09
N GLU A 694 12.90 -50.56 -29.06
CA GLU A 694 11.64 -49.87 -28.69
C GLU A 694 10.38 -50.68 -28.30
N SER A 695 9.27 -49.97 -28.05
CA SER A 695 8.41 -50.22 -26.89
C SER A 695 6.92 -50.44 -27.19
N SER A 696 6.30 -51.39 -26.47
CA SER A 696 5.19 -51.09 -25.54
C SER A 696 4.63 -52.37 -24.89
N LEU A 697 3.98 -52.24 -23.73
CA LEU A 697 3.21 -53.30 -23.09
C LEU A 697 1.74 -53.20 -23.51
N SER A 698 1.17 -54.30 -24.02
CA SER A 698 -0.27 -54.56 -24.00
C SER A 698 -0.54 -56.07 -23.90
N GLU A 699 -1.80 -56.44 -23.65
CA GLU A 699 -2.22 -57.67 -22.96
C GLU A 699 -2.30 -58.95 -23.85
N PRO A 700 -2.51 -60.16 -23.27
CA PRO A 700 -1.84 -61.36 -23.77
C PRO A 700 -2.57 -62.15 -24.87
N ASN A 701 -1.76 -62.89 -25.64
CA ASN A 701 -2.14 -63.80 -26.71
C ASN A 701 -3.15 -64.89 -26.33
N LYS A 702 -4.01 -65.23 -27.30
CA LYS A 702 -4.60 -66.58 -27.40
C LYS A 702 -4.70 -67.11 -28.84
N ALA A 703 -3.59 -67.71 -29.29
CA ALA A 703 -3.46 -68.74 -30.32
C ALA A 703 -3.65 -68.42 -31.83
N ASN A 704 -2.75 -69.02 -32.61
CA ASN A 704 -2.81 -69.44 -34.03
C ASN A 704 -2.20 -68.54 -35.14
N ASN A 705 -1.61 -69.27 -36.09
CA ASN A 705 -0.85 -68.90 -37.30
C ASN A 705 -1.80 -68.81 -38.53
N PRO A 706 -1.37 -68.45 -39.78
CA PRO A 706 -0.01 -68.15 -40.27
C PRO A 706 0.11 -66.90 -41.22
N ASP A 707 1.26 -66.80 -41.91
CA ASP A 707 1.57 -66.07 -43.17
C ASP A 707 1.59 -64.52 -43.22
N GLY A 708 2.54 -63.96 -44.01
CA GLY A 708 2.09 -62.98 -45.02
C GLY A 708 2.80 -61.65 -45.34
N THR A 709 4.02 -61.33 -44.88
CA THR A 709 4.95 -60.34 -45.52
C THR A 709 4.56 -58.85 -45.78
N ILE A 710 5.38 -57.93 -45.20
CA ILE A 710 6.11 -56.80 -45.87
C ILE A 710 5.53 -55.34 -45.95
N ASN A 711 6.41 -54.37 -45.56
CA ASN A 711 6.50 -52.90 -45.81
C ASN A 711 5.50 -51.91 -45.12
N VAL A 712 5.92 -50.85 -44.39
CA VAL A 712 6.80 -49.64 -44.65
C VAL A 712 5.99 -48.51 -45.32
N THR A 713 5.92 -47.25 -44.82
CA THR A 713 7.00 -46.28 -44.51
C THR A 713 6.60 -45.20 -43.47
N ALA A 714 7.60 -44.46 -42.96
CA ALA A 714 7.49 -43.29 -42.05
C ALA A 714 7.12 -41.95 -42.74
N GLY A 715 6.84 -40.91 -41.93
CA GLY A 715 6.79 -39.50 -42.36
C GLY A 715 6.22 -38.55 -41.30
N ALA A 716 6.89 -37.42 -41.04
CA ALA A 716 6.43 -36.35 -40.15
C ALA A 716 6.40 -35.00 -40.89
N VAL A 717 5.64 -34.00 -40.42
CA VAL A 717 5.89 -32.57 -40.71
C VAL A 717 5.13 -31.63 -39.74
N LEU A 718 5.48 -30.34 -39.82
CA LEU A 718 5.19 -29.18 -38.97
C LEU A 718 3.71 -28.80 -38.72
N ALA A 719 3.52 -27.81 -37.84
CA ALA A 719 2.24 -27.26 -37.38
C ALA A 719 1.80 -25.98 -38.12
N GLU A 720 0.51 -25.62 -38.02
CA GLU A 720 0.03 -24.24 -38.07
C GLU A 720 -1.33 -24.06 -37.34
N PHE A 721 -1.85 -22.83 -37.24
CA PHE A 721 -3.07 -22.45 -36.49
C PHE A 721 -4.35 -22.53 -37.35
N THR A 722 -5.52 -22.85 -36.76
CA THR A 722 -6.69 -21.92 -36.57
C THR A 722 -8.02 -22.64 -36.20
N ASP A 723 -8.67 -22.11 -35.16
CA ASP A 723 -10.10 -21.81 -34.93
C ASP A 723 -11.28 -22.82 -35.05
N ASP A 724 -12.29 -22.54 -34.20
CA ASP A 724 -13.75 -22.77 -34.30
C ASP A 724 -14.36 -24.20 -34.37
N THR A 725 -14.88 -24.72 -33.23
CA THR A 725 -16.31 -24.53 -32.84
C THR A 725 -16.77 -25.27 -31.55
N VAL A 726 -17.31 -24.47 -30.62
CA VAL A 726 -18.55 -24.62 -29.82
C VAL A 726 -19.19 -26.01 -29.56
N SER A 727 -19.24 -26.42 -28.28
CA SER A 727 -20.44 -26.87 -27.51
C SER A 727 -20.01 -27.06 -26.04
N GLU A 728 -20.54 -26.32 -25.06
CA GLU A 728 -21.86 -26.47 -24.41
C GLU A 728 -22.16 -27.87 -23.86
N PHE A 729 -22.09 -28.00 -22.53
CA PHE A 729 -22.99 -28.86 -21.73
C PHE A 729 -22.94 -28.41 -20.25
N ASP A 730 -24.00 -27.74 -19.79
CA ASP A 730 -24.37 -27.70 -18.38
C ASP A 730 -25.11 -29.00 -18.02
N GLU A 731 -24.97 -29.50 -16.79
CA GLU A 731 -26.15 -29.97 -16.06
C GLU A 731 -25.95 -30.03 -14.53
N ASN A 732 -26.97 -29.54 -13.83
CA ASN A 732 -27.22 -29.60 -12.39
C ASN A 732 -27.64 -31.05 -11.98
N GLU A 733 -28.09 -31.44 -10.77
CA GLU A 733 -28.43 -30.78 -9.49
C GLU A 733 -28.62 -31.89 -8.42
N VAL A 734 -28.34 -31.68 -7.12
CA VAL A 734 -28.94 -32.50 -6.04
C VAL A 734 -29.22 -31.69 -4.74
N VAL A 735 -30.52 -31.41 -4.55
CA VAL A 735 -31.29 -30.93 -3.37
C VAL A 735 -31.08 -31.87 -2.15
N GLU A 736 -31.08 -31.53 -0.84
CA GLU A 736 -31.68 -30.49 0.04
C GLU A 736 -30.71 -30.21 1.25
N SER A 737 -30.95 -29.59 2.44
CA SER A 737 -32.10 -29.00 3.20
C SER A 737 -31.62 -28.06 4.35
N PRO A 738 -32.48 -27.20 4.93
CA PRO A 738 -32.14 -26.32 6.08
C PRO A 738 -32.70 -26.76 7.44
N SER A 739 -32.16 -26.22 8.53
CA SER A 739 -32.78 -26.23 9.88
C SER A 739 -32.44 -24.95 10.67
N GLN A 740 -33.22 -24.64 11.71
CA GLN A 740 -33.15 -23.40 12.49
C GLN A 740 -32.66 -23.65 13.93
N GLU A 741 -31.91 -22.70 14.49
CA GLU A 741 -32.13 -22.15 15.85
C GLU A 741 -31.60 -20.71 15.93
#